data_AF-A0EVH0-F1
#
_entry.id   AF-A0EVH0-F1
#
_cell.length_a   1.000
_cell.length_b   1.000
_cell.length_c   1.000
_cell.angle_alpha   90.00
_cell.angle_beta   90.00
_cell.angle_gamma   90.00
#
_symmetry.space_group_name_H-M   'P 1'
#
loop_
_entity.id
_entity.type
_entity.pdbx_description
1 polymer ?
#
loop_
_entity_poly.entity_id
_entity_poly.type
_entity_poly.pdbx_seq_one_letter_code
_entity_poly.pdbx_strand_id
1 'polypeptide(L)'
;MTGSSYACTCTAFRSISTKLAARSSGGRRSAVAPSAGGPPPPPPVVMAGAVASPGKRVPLSPIGCTSRAASGVAVSASATVAAPASSSRQAKEDDGASRNVSGFEPSIWGDFFLTYSSPLATSSLHKAWMVHRAEQLKEQVAAKLVAASSSACSLHRRIHLIQVLERLCLDHLFEDEISDMLARMNDVDVSGCDLQTVAMWFYLLRKHGYSVSSDVFAEFRDEQGGGFTANSARDLLSLHCAACLATRGETILDEAISFTTKSLKSTAPYTGAASLACEIKRALEIPLPRRVRIYEAKSRIAEYGREAEADELVMELAKLNYNLVQLQYQEELKIVTRWWNGLELQSRLSFARDRVVECYFWIVGVYSEPSYSRARIILTKVIAIVSLLDDTYDVYGTPQECELFTECIESWDPAVAGGLPENMKFIFGKILDTYQSIEEELAPEEKYRMPYIKNFIIDLVRAYNKEVRWREQGYVPATVEEHLQVSARSGACHLLSCASFVGMGDVAGEEAFEWVCSVPKLVQALCIILRLSDDLKSYEREKMAPHVASTIESCMREHEVPLEVARVKIQEMIDETWKDFNEEWLNMNKHQPAELLERIFNLTRTMVYMYQHDDAYTNCHVIKDTINSLFVEPVFIA
;
A
#
# COMPACT_ATOMS: atom_id res chain seq x y z
N MET A 1 -13.36 -18.95 45.34
CA MET A 1 -12.42 -18.26 46.24
C MET A 1 -11.04 -18.37 45.61
N THR A 2 -10.44 -17.22 45.26
CA THR A 2 -9.00 -16.90 45.13
C THR A 2 -8.09 -18.02 44.57
N GLY A 3 -7.53 -17.95 43.36
CA GLY A 3 -6.61 -16.92 42.89
C GLY A 3 -5.21 -17.55 42.77
N SER A 4 -4.55 -17.46 41.60
CA SER A 4 -3.10 -17.71 41.51
C SER A 4 -2.51 -16.95 40.34
N SER A 5 -1.63 -16.00 40.69
CA SER A 5 -0.68 -15.37 39.79
C SER A 5 0.46 -16.35 39.50
N TYR A 6 1.03 -16.31 38.30
CA TYR A 6 2.42 -16.74 38.09
C TYR A 6 3.12 -15.74 37.16
N ALA A 7 3.99 -14.94 37.77
CA ALA A 7 5.14 -14.35 37.11
C ALA A 7 6.23 -15.43 36.98
N CYS A 8 6.98 -15.43 35.87
CA CYS A 8 8.25 -16.13 35.82
C CYS A 8 9.32 -15.27 35.13
N THR A 9 10.47 -15.26 35.78
CA THR A 9 11.62 -14.37 35.69
C THR A 9 12.66 -14.82 34.67
N CYS A 10 13.27 -13.85 33.99
CA CYS A 10 14.55 -14.01 33.30
C CYS A 10 15.70 -14.33 34.28
N THR A 11 16.64 -15.18 33.86
CA THR A 11 18.00 -15.18 34.41
C THR A 11 19.00 -15.60 33.33
N ALA A 12 20.02 -14.77 33.15
CA ALA A 12 21.15 -14.95 32.25
C ALA A 12 22.26 -15.80 32.89
N PHE A 13 23.06 -16.51 32.10
CA PHE A 13 24.50 -16.71 32.40
C PHE A 13 25.33 -16.96 31.13
N ARG A 14 26.60 -16.52 31.22
CA ARG A 14 27.58 -16.21 30.16
C ARG A 14 28.49 -17.37 29.72
N SER A 15 29.01 -17.22 28.50
CA SER A 15 30.42 -17.34 28.05
C SER A 15 31.14 -18.69 28.03
N ILE A 16 31.62 -19.10 26.83
CA ILE A 16 33.01 -19.57 26.60
C ILE A 16 33.52 -19.05 25.23
N SER A 17 34.71 -18.45 25.24
CA SER A 17 35.55 -18.13 24.07
C SER A 17 36.83 -18.98 24.10
N THR A 18 37.29 -19.47 22.94
CA THR A 18 38.73 -19.60 22.57
C THR A 18 38.88 -19.97 21.09
N LYS A 19 39.45 -19.06 20.28
CA LYS A 19 40.80 -19.09 19.66
C LYS A 19 41.08 -20.18 18.60
N LEU A 20 41.39 -19.73 17.38
CA LEU A 20 42.58 -20.16 16.64
C LEU A 20 42.98 -19.11 15.58
N ALA A 21 44.29 -18.93 15.44
CA ALA A 21 44.94 -17.91 14.63
C ALA A 21 45.93 -18.53 13.64
N ALA A 22 46.20 -17.75 12.58
CA ALA A 22 47.52 -17.48 11.99
C ALA A 22 47.95 -18.15 10.67
N ARG A 23 48.70 -17.31 9.91
CA ARG A 23 49.69 -17.52 8.81
C ARG A 23 49.12 -17.41 7.39
N SER A 24 49.74 -16.74 6.40
CA SER A 24 51.11 -16.22 6.16
C SER A 24 51.07 -15.27 4.94
N SER A 25 51.54 -14.01 5.01
CA SER A 25 52.85 -13.46 4.55
C SER A 25 53.30 -13.70 3.09
N GLY A 26 53.64 -12.60 2.39
CA GLY A 26 54.54 -12.50 1.21
C GLY A 26 53.83 -11.82 0.03
N GLY A 27 54.20 -10.66 -0.52
CA GLY A 27 55.46 -9.91 -0.53
C GLY A 27 56.08 -9.96 -1.92
N ARG A 28 55.96 -8.89 -2.74
CA ARG A 28 57.03 -8.39 -3.63
C ARG A 28 56.65 -7.10 -4.37
N ARG A 29 57.68 -6.27 -4.51
CA ARG A 29 57.77 -4.94 -5.09
C ARG A 29 58.00 -4.96 -6.61
N SER A 30 57.95 -3.74 -7.16
CA SER A 30 58.70 -3.19 -8.30
C SER A 30 57.88 -3.13 -9.59
N ALA A 31 57.85 -2.11 -10.43
CA ALA A 31 58.31 -0.71 -10.50
C ALA A 31 58.32 -0.37 -12.01
N VAL A 32 58.34 0.94 -12.34
CA VAL A 32 58.79 1.55 -13.60
C VAL A 32 57.69 1.87 -14.64
N ALA A 33 57.68 3.17 -14.98
CA ALA A 33 56.82 3.96 -15.86
C ALA A 33 57.41 4.05 -17.30
N PRO A 34 57.29 5.15 -18.07
CA PRO A 34 56.13 5.88 -18.63
C PRO A 34 56.24 6.04 -20.18
N SER A 35 55.21 6.56 -20.88
CA SER A 35 55.34 7.44 -22.07
C SER A 35 53.96 7.99 -22.48
N ALA A 36 53.74 9.31 -22.45
CA ALA A 36 53.79 10.27 -23.57
C ALA A 36 52.59 10.12 -24.54
N GLY A 37 51.81 11.14 -24.94
CA GLY A 37 51.93 12.59 -24.82
C GLY A 37 51.43 13.28 -26.11
N GLY A 38 50.13 13.63 -26.17
CA GLY A 38 49.49 14.72 -26.97
C GLY A 38 49.40 14.59 -28.51
N PRO A 39 48.79 15.57 -29.24
CA PRO A 39 47.72 16.55 -28.92
C PRO A 39 46.63 16.65 -30.07
N PRO A 40 45.66 17.61 -30.06
CA PRO A 40 44.40 17.63 -30.85
C PRO A 40 44.36 18.64 -32.06
N PRO A 41 43.21 19.26 -32.42
CA PRO A 41 42.27 19.03 -33.55
C PRO A 41 42.45 20.05 -34.73
N PRO A 42 41.54 20.23 -35.75
CA PRO A 42 40.34 21.11 -35.64
C PRO A 42 39.14 20.82 -36.60
N PRO A 43 38.01 21.59 -36.51
CA PRO A 43 36.77 21.53 -37.35
C PRO A 43 36.82 22.63 -38.46
N PRO A 44 35.71 23.18 -39.06
CA PRO A 44 34.28 22.83 -39.17
C PRO A 44 33.73 22.85 -40.63
N VAL A 45 32.49 22.39 -40.89
CA VAL A 45 31.72 22.85 -42.08
C VAL A 45 30.24 23.04 -41.74
N VAL A 46 29.81 24.29 -41.93
CA VAL A 46 28.43 24.79 -42.02
C VAL A 46 27.97 24.60 -43.47
N MET A 47 26.73 24.15 -43.69
CA MET A 47 25.99 24.53 -44.90
C MET A 47 24.50 24.66 -44.59
N ALA A 48 23.99 25.83 -44.92
CA ALA A 48 22.61 26.25 -44.82
C ALA A 48 21.85 26.01 -46.13
N GLY A 49 20.52 26.01 -46.01
CA GLY A 49 19.57 26.30 -47.08
C GLY A 49 18.49 25.22 -47.20
N ALA A 50 17.21 25.51 -47.43
CA ALA A 50 16.43 26.74 -47.49
C ALA A 50 14.97 26.31 -47.72
N VAL A 51 14.04 26.98 -47.02
CA VAL A 51 12.72 27.42 -47.51
C VAL A 51 11.71 26.39 -48.04
N ALA A 52 10.63 26.18 -47.28
CA ALA A 52 9.26 26.28 -47.79
C ALA A 52 8.25 26.53 -46.64
N SER A 53 7.42 27.55 -46.81
CA SER A 53 6.23 27.94 -46.05
C SER A 53 5.36 28.78 -47.01
N PRO A 54 4.09 29.11 -46.74
CA PRO A 54 3.14 28.59 -45.75
C PRO A 54 1.74 28.28 -46.34
N GLY A 55 0.87 27.61 -45.57
CA GLY A 55 -0.53 27.38 -45.92
C GLY A 55 -1.49 27.54 -44.73
N LYS A 56 -1.93 28.79 -44.52
CA LYS A 56 -3.21 29.25 -43.95
C LYS A 56 -3.62 28.86 -42.51
N ARG A 57 -3.53 29.85 -41.62
CA ARG A 57 -4.40 30.06 -40.45
C ARG A 57 -5.72 30.71 -40.87
N VAL A 58 -6.82 30.36 -40.21
CA VAL A 58 -7.97 31.24 -39.91
C VAL A 58 -8.47 30.89 -38.48
N PRO A 59 -8.96 31.85 -37.68
CA PRO A 59 -8.90 31.83 -36.21
C PRO A 59 -10.27 31.91 -35.49
N LEU A 60 -10.20 32.09 -34.15
CA LEU A 60 -11.16 32.66 -33.18
C LEU A 60 -11.94 31.64 -32.32
N SER A 61 -11.66 31.43 -31.02
CA SER A 61 -11.84 32.26 -29.79
C SER A 61 -13.13 31.85 -29.01
N PRO A 62 -13.31 32.18 -27.72
CA PRO A 62 -13.70 31.23 -26.67
C PRO A 62 -15.09 31.48 -26.06
N ILE A 63 -15.66 30.48 -25.37
CA ILE A 63 -16.88 30.61 -24.56
C ILE A 63 -16.62 29.72 -23.32
N GLY A 64 -16.75 30.15 -22.06
CA GLY A 64 -17.63 31.15 -21.47
C GLY A 64 -18.46 30.43 -20.42
N CYS A 65 -18.10 30.62 -19.16
CA CYS A 65 -18.78 30.09 -17.98
C CYS A 65 -20.10 30.83 -17.74
N THR A 66 -21.23 30.15 -17.48
CA THR A 66 -22.31 30.69 -16.64
C THR A 66 -23.23 29.58 -16.09
N SER A 67 -23.37 29.61 -14.77
CA SER A 67 -24.44 29.05 -13.95
C SER A 67 -25.85 29.52 -14.35
N ARG A 68 -26.87 28.70 -14.13
CA ARG A 68 -28.22 29.19 -13.82
C ARG A 68 -29.03 28.19 -12.99
N ALA A 69 -29.39 28.64 -11.79
CA ALA A 69 -30.47 28.11 -10.97
C ALA A 69 -31.83 28.58 -11.51
N ALA A 70 -32.88 27.79 -11.29
CA ALA A 70 -34.24 28.28 -11.13
C ALA A 70 -35.12 27.25 -10.38
N SER A 71 -35.59 27.69 -9.21
CA SER A 71 -36.86 27.35 -8.54
C SER A 71 -38.01 27.16 -9.55
N GLY A 72 -38.92 26.18 -9.42
CA GLY A 72 -39.89 26.02 -8.33
C GLY A 72 -41.25 26.59 -8.76
N VAL A 73 -42.31 25.79 -8.75
CA VAL A 73 -43.74 26.12 -8.50
C VAL A 73 -44.55 24.82 -8.55
N ALA A 74 -45.53 24.73 -7.65
CA ALA A 74 -46.29 23.56 -7.30
C ALA A 74 -47.79 23.66 -7.70
N VAL A 75 -48.47 22.52 -7.55
CA VAL A 75 -49.90 22.27 -7.26
C VAL A 75 -50.90 22.23 -8.43
N SER A 76 -51.53 21.07 -8.59
CA SER A 76 -53.00 20.92 -8.61
C SER A 76 -53.40 19.43 -8.50
N ALA A 77 -54.24 19.13 -7.52
CA ALA A 77 -54.80 17.82 -7.21
C ALA A 77 -56.05 17.48 -8.04
N SER A 78 -56.36 16.19 -8.18
CA SER A 78 -57.74 15.72 -8.23
C SER A 78 -57.83 14.29 -7.66
N ALA A 79 -58.75 14.13 -6.72
CA ALA A 79 -59.06 12.89 -6.03
C ALA A 79 -60.17 12.12 -6.77
N THR A 80 -60.13 10.79 -6.68
CA THR A 80 -61.34 9.96 -6.81
C THR A 80 -61.30 8.81 -5.82
N VAL A 81 -62.41 8.67 -5.10
CA VAL A 81 -62.67 7.74 -3.99
C VAL A 81 -63.09 6.37 -4.53
N ALA A 82 -62.57 5.28 -3.96
CA ALA A 82 -63.27 4.00 -3.85
C ALA A 82 -62.69 3.17 -2.69
N ALA A 83 -63.56 2.59 -1.86
CA ALA A 83 -63.27 1.63 -0.79
C ALA A 83 -64.32 0.49 -0.87
N PRO A 84 -64.19 -0.61 -0.12
CA PRO A 84 -63.06 -1.51 -0.03
C PRO A 84 -63.49 -2.98 -0.31
N ALA A 85 -62.53 -3.87 -0.62
CA ALA A 85 -62.76 -5.31 -0.64
C ALA A 85 -61.83 -6.00 0.38
N SER A 86 -62.44 -6.73 1.31
CA SER A 86 -61.83 -7.51 2.38
C SER A 86 -60.99 -8.67 1.84
N SER A 87 -59.76 -8.82 2.31
CA SER A 87 -59.12 -10.14 2.40
C SER A 87 -58.17 -10.20 3.60
N SER A 88 -58.39 -11.21 4.44
CA SER A 88 -57.60 -11.61 5.59
C SER A 88 -56.17 -11.97 5.20
N ARG A 89 -55.17 -11.38 5.86
CA ARG A 89 -53.80 -11.92 5.90
C ARG A 89 -53.21 -11.82 7.30
N GLN A 90 -52.56 -12.92 7.65
CA GLN A 90 -51.93 -13.26 8.92
C GLN A 90 -51.11 -12.11 9.51
N ALA A 91 -51.20 -11.96 10.83
CA ALA A 91 -50.28 -11.17 11.61
C ALA A 91 -48.86 -11.73 11.41
N LYS A 92 -48.00 -10.96 10.73
CA LYS A 92 -46.55 -11.08 10.92
C LYS A 92 -46.27 -10.48 12.30
N GLU A 93 -45.68 -11.30 13.18
CA GLU A 93 -44.99 -10.79 14.35
C GLU A 93 -43.88 -9.86 13.86
N ASP A 94 -44.03 -8.59 14.21
CA ASP A 94 -43.10 -7.50 13.97
C ASP A 94 -42.14 -7.48 15.17
N ASP A 95 -41.02 -8.20 15.06
CA ASP A 95 -39.95 -8.13 16.06
C ASP A 95 -39.06 -6.92 15.71
N GLY A 96 -39.62 -5.74 15.97
CA GLY A 96 -39.09 -4.45 15.56
C GLY A 96 -38.03 -3.90 16.52
N ALA A 97 -36.82 -4.47 16.48
CA ALA A 97 -35.63 -3.63 16.60
C ALA A 97 -35.39 -3.05 15.19
N SER A 98 -35.49 -1.73 15.04
CA SER A 98 -35.23 -1.01 13.80
C SER A 98 -33.80 -1.30 13.30
N ARG A 99 -33.62 -2.36 12.52
CA ARG A 99 -32.36 -2.68 11.86
C ARG A 99 -31.98 -1.52 10.95
N ASN A 100 -30.76 -1.02 11.08
CA ASN A 100 -30.27 0.05 10.22
C ASN A 100 -30.29 -0.44 8.77
N VAL A 101 -31.09 0.22 7.92
CA VAL A 101 -31.05 -0.01 6.47
C VAL A 101 -29.75 0.63 5.99
N SER A 102 -28.77 -0.18 5.58
CA SER A 102 -27.51 0.37 5.10
C SER A 102 -27.73 1.13 3.79
N GLY A 103 -27.04 2.26 3.64
CA GLY A 103 -27.06 3.09 2.44
C GLY A 103 -25.86 2.85 1.52
N PHE A 104 -25.18 1.70 1.63
CA PHE A 104 -23.98 1.44 0.84
C PHE A 104 -24.32 1.27 -0.64
N GLU A 105 -23.50 1.88 -1.48
CA GLU A 105 -23.64 1.73 -2.92
C GLU A 105 -23.27 0.31 -3.37
N PRO A 106 -23.97 -0.25 -4.37
CA PRO A 106 -23.63 -1.55 -4.95
C PRO A 106 -22.23 -1.52 -5.59
N SER A 107 -21.66 -2.71 -5.85
CA SER A 107 -20.42 -2.82 -6.60
C SER A 107 -20.54 -2.12 -7.96
N ILE A 108 -19.56 -1.28 -8.28
CA ILE A 108 -19.46 -0.61 -9.59
C ILE A 108 -19.02 -1.57 -10.71
N TRP A 109 -18.56 -2.78 -10.35
CA TRP A 109 -18.05 -3.78 -11.26
C TRP A 109 -19.05 -4.91 -11.52
N GLY A 110 -19.91 -5.24 -10.56
CA GLY A 110 -20.82 -6.39 -10.64
C GLY A 110 -20.09 -7.65 -11.14
N ASP A 111 -20.64 -8.31 -12.16
CA ASP A 111 -20.07 -9.52 -12.75
C ASP A 111 -19.05 -9.26 -13.88
N PHE A 112 -18.58 -8.01 -14.05
CA PHE A 112 -17.69 -7.63 -15.15
C PHE A 112 -16.48 -8.56 -15.26
N PHE A 113 -15.74 -8.76 -14.17
CA PHE A 113 -14.51 -9.56 -14.19
C PHE A 113 -14.75 -11.07 -14.37
N LEU A 114 -15.97 -11.58 -14.17
CA LEU A 114 -16.29 -12.99 -14.46
C LEU A 114 -16.35 -13.30 -15.94
N THR A 115 -16.86 -12.35 -16.72
CA THR A 115 -17.10 -12.50 -18.16
C THR A 115 -16.06 -11.79 -19.01
N TYR A 116 -15.28 -10.88 -18.40
CA TYR A 116 -14.25 -10.14 -19.09
C TYR A 116 -13.21 -11.07 -19.71
N SER A 117 -12.97 -10.85 -21.01
CA SER A 117 -11.98 -11.55 -21.80
C SER A 117 -11.01 -10.51 -22.36
N SER A 118 -9.77 -10.56 -21.89
CA SER A 118 -8.76 -9.59 -22.28
C SER A 118 -8.40 -9.71 -23.76
N PRO A 119 -8.26 -8.57 -24.49
CA PRO A 119 -7.75 -8.57 -25.85
C PRO A 119 -6.38 -9.25 -25.98
N LEU A 120 -5.54 -9.15 -24.94
CA LEU A 120 -4.23 -9.79 -24.87
C LEU A 120 -4.31 -11.33 -24.81
N ALA A 121 -5.42 -11.87 -24.33
CA ALA A 121 -5.65 -13.31 -24.19
C ALA A 121 -6.26 -13.96 -25.45
N THR A 122 -6.63 -13.17 -26.46
CA THR A 122 -7.34 -13.67 -27.66
C THR A 122 -6.50 -14.59 -28.55
N SER A 123 -5.17 -14.48 -28.48
CA SER A 123 -4.23 -15.30 -29.25
C SER A 123 -3.22 -15.95 -28.32
N SER A 124 -3.31 -17.28 -28.19
CA SER A 124 -2.32 -18.09 -27.46
C SER A 124 -0.91 -17.92 -28.03
N LEU A 125 -0.80 -17.75 -29.35
CA LEU A 125 0.47 -17.49 -30.03
C LEU A 125 1.05 -16.13 -29.62
N HIS A 126 0.22 -15.09 -29.51
CA HIS A 126 0.69 -13.77 -29.08
C HIS A 126 1.16 -13.79 -27.62
N LYS A 127 0.41 -14.45 -26.72
CA LYS A 127 0.84 -14.63 -25.32
C LYS A 127 2.17 -15.39 -25.23
N ALA A 128 2.31 -16.50 -25.97
CA ALA A 128 3.55 -17.26 -26.00
C ALA A 128 4.74 -16.44 -26.54
N TRP A 129 4.50 -15.60 -27.56
CA TRP A 129 5.50 -14.66 -28.05
C TRP A 129 5.91 -13.64 -27.00
N MET A 130 4.95 -13.04 -26.27
CA MET A 130 5.24 -12.06 -25.22
C MET A 130 6.13 -12.68 -24.13
N VAL A 131 5.81 -13.90 -23.68
CA VAL A 131 6.61 -14.63 -22.68
C VAL A 131 8.02 -14.87 -23.21
N HIS A 132 8.15 -15.44 -24.41
CA HIS A 132 9.47 -15.72 -25.00
C HIS A 132 10.31 -14.44 -25.18
N ARG A 133 9.69 -13.35 -25.65
CA ARG A 133 10.38 -12.07 -25.83
C ARG A 133 10.79 -11.45 -24.50
N ALA A 134 9.94 -11.53 -23.47
CA ALA A 134 10.26 -11.04 -22.13
C ALA A 134 11.48 -11.77 -21.55
N GLU A 135 11.58 -13.10 -21.68
CA GLU A 135 12.74 -13.87 -21.22
C GLU A 135 14.04 -13.45 -21.93
N GLN A 136 14.00 -13.28 -23.26
CA GLN A 136 15.16 -12.80 -24.01
C GLN A 136 15.60 -11.39 -23.58
N LEU A 137 14.65 -10.50 -23.30
CA LEU A 137 14.94 -9.14 -22.84
C LEU A 137 15.46 -9.14 -21.41
N LYS A 138 14.95 -10.02 -20.54
CA LYS A 138 15.43 -10.21 -19.17
C LYS A 138 16.93 -10.52 -19.18
N GLU A 139 17.38 -11.50 -19.97
CA GLU A 139 18.81 -11.84 -20.08
C GLU A 139 19.67 -10.66 -20.57
N GLN A 140 19.18 -9.90 -21.56
CA GLN A 140 19.89 -8.75 -22.11
C GLN A 140 19.98 -7.59 -21.10
N VAL A 141 18.92 -7.33 -20.35
CA VAL A 141 18.89 -6.30 -19.30
C VAL A 141 19.76 -6.72 -18.11
N ALA A 142 19.76 -8.00 -17.72
CA ALA A 142 20.65 -8.55 -16.71
C ALA A 142 22.13 -8.33 -17.07
N ALA A 143 22.52 -8.62 -18.32
CA ALA A 143 23.88 -8.34 -18.79
C ALA A 143 24.27 -6.85 -18.70
N LYS A 144 23.32 -5.94 -18.96
CA LYS A 144 23.52 -4.49 -18.77
C LYS A 144 23.69 -4.12 -17.31
N LEU A 145 22.91 -4.72 -16.40
CA LEU A 145 23.03 -4.49 -14.96
C LEU A 145 24.41 -4.89 -14.46
N VAL A 146 24.87 -6.09 -14.83
CA VAL A 146 26.21 -6.57 -14.47
C VAL A 146 27.31 -5.61 -14.96
N ALA A 147 27.20 -5.08 -16.18
CA ALA A 147 28.13 -4.08 -16.69
C ALA A 147 28.07 -2.76 -15.89
N ALA A 148 26.87 -2.32 -15.52
CA ALA A 148 26.65 -1.12 -14.72
C ALA A 148 27.11 -1.26 -13.26
N SER A 149 27.19 -2.48 -12.72
CA SER A 149 27.71 -2.79 -11.38
C SER A 149 29.22 -2.58 -11.24
N SER A 150 29.94 -2.36 -12.36
CA SER A 150 31.38 -2.08 -12.35
C SER A 150 31.69 -0.69 -11.80
N SER A 151 32.86 -0.54 -11.16
CA SER A 151 33.35 0.74 -10.63
C SER A 151 33.51 1.84 -11.69
N ALA A 152 33.57 1.47 -12.97
CA ALA A 152 33.65 2.41 -14.09
C ALA A 152 32.33 3.16 -14.35
N CYS A 153 31.19 2.63 -13.90
CA CYS A 153 29.90 3.29 -14.01
C CYS A 153 29.70 4.30 -12.87
N SER A 154 29.20 5.50 -13.17
CA SER A 154 28.97 6.54 -12.17
C SER A 154 27.90 6.13 -11.16
N LEU A 155 28.02 6.62 -9.92
CA LEU A 155 27.05 6.38 -8.85
C LEU A 155 25.63 6.81 -9.29
N HIS A 156 25.51 7.99 -9.88
CA HIS A 156 24.26 8.52 -10.42
C HIS A 156 23.58 7.54 -11.40
N ARG A 157 24.35 6.93 -12.31
CA ARG A 157 23.80 5.99 -13.30
C ARG A 157 23.33 4.70 -12.65
N ARG A 158 24.03 4.18 -11.64
CA ARG A 158 23.60 2.98 -10.89
C ARG A 158 22.30 3.23 -10.14
N ILE A 159 22.22 4.34 -9.41
CA ILE A 159 21.03 4.80 -8.70
C ILE A 159 19.84 4.90 -9.68
N HIS A 160 20.04 5.60 -10.80
CA HIS A 160 18.99 5.80 -11.79
C HIS A 160 18.48 4.47 -12.36
N LEU A 161 19.38 3.52 -12.66
CA LEU A 161 18.99 2.23 -13.22
C LEU A 161 18.14 1.41 -12.24
N ILE A 162 18.55 1.31 -10.97
CA ILE A 162 17.75 0.64 -9.94
C ILE A 162 16.38 1.32 -9.82
N GLN A 163 16.35 2.64 -9.71
CA GLN A 163 15.10 3.38 -9.55
C GLN A 163 14.17 3.20 -10.75
N VAL A 164 14.69 3.17 -11.97
CA VAL A 164 13.90 2.89 -13.18
C VAL A 164 13.29 1.49 -13.11
N LEU A 165 14.07 0.46 -12.79
CA LEU A 165 13.56 -0.91 -12.70
C LEU A 165 12.48 -1.04 -11.63
N GLU A 166 12.70 -0.48 -10.45
CA GLU A 166 11.72 -0.52 -9.37
C GLU A 166 10.42 0.22 -9.69
N ARG A 167 10.51 1.43 -10.28
CA ARG A 167 9.33 2.22 -10.63
C ARG A 167 8.56 1.63 -11.83
N LEU A 168 9.23 0.83 -12.66
CA LEU A 168 8.61 0.04 -13.73
C LEU A 168 8.12 -1.34 -13.25
N CYS A 169 8.28 -1.66 -11.97
CA CYS A 169 7.93 -2.97 -11.38
C CYS A 169 8.63 -4.15 -12.08
N LEU A 170 9.91 -3.97 -12.40
CA LEU A 170 10.78 -4.99 -13.02
C LEU A 170 11.83 -5.54 -12.05
N ASP A 171 11.95 -4.97 -10.87
CA ASP A 171 12.95 -5.32 -9.85
C ASP A 171 12.91 -6.79 -9.42
N HIS A 172 11.72 -7.39 -9.31
CA HIS A 172 11.57 -8.82 -9.01
C HIS A 172 12.19 -9.77 -10.08
N LEU A 173 12.56 -9.25 -11.25
CA LEU A 173 13.27 -10.02 -12.28
C LEU A 173 14.79 -9.98 -12.11
N PHE A 174 15.31 -9.08 -11.25
CA PHE A 174 16.71 -8.72 -11.13
C PHE A 174 17.15 -8.55 -9.66
N GLU A 175 16.55 -9.32 -8.74
CA GLU A 175 16.75 -9.17 -7.29
C GLU A 175 18.24 -9.33 -6.92
N ASP A 176 18.91 -10.34 -7.49
CA ASP A 176 20.34 -10.59 -7.27
C ASP A 176 21.20 -9.43 -7.77
N GLU A 177 20.99 -8.97 -9.00
CA GLU A 177 21.77 -7.86 -9.57
C GLU A 177 21.56 -6.55 -8.81
N ILE A 178 20.31 -6.26 -8.40
CA ILE A 178 19.98 -5.06 -7.63
C ILE A 178 20.62 -5.14 -6.24
N SER A 179 20.53 -6.29 -5.57
CA SER A 179 21.15 -6.53 -4.26
C SER A 179 22.67 -6.30 -4.30
N ASP A 180 23.34 -6.87 -5.31
CA ASP A 180 24.77 -6.68 -5.55
C ASP A 180 25.14 -5.20 -5.79
N MET A 181 24.33 -4.47 -6.56
CA MET A 181 24.55 -3.05 -6.80
C MET A 181 24.40 -2.22 -5.53
N LEU A 182 23.35 -2.47 -4.73
CA LEU A 182 23.10 -1.77 -3.47
C LEU A 182 24.21 -2.01 -2.47
N ALA A 183 24.66 -3.26 -2.32
CA ALA A 183 25.77 -3.61 -1.43
C ALA A 183 27.06 -2.84 -1.80
N ARG A 184 27.37 -2.73 -3.09
CA ARG A 184 28.52 -1.93 -3.57
C ARG A 184 28.34 -0.42 -3.40
N MET A 185 27.10 0.06 -3.38
CA MET A 185 26.77 1.48 -3.22
C MET A 185 26.79 1.90 -1.75
N ASN A 186 26.59 0.97 -0.81
CA ASN A 186 26.52 1.26 0.62
C ASN A 186 27.77 1.95 1.18
N ASP A 187 28.95 1.52 0.71
CA ASP A 187 30.25 2.01 1.23
C ASP A 187 30.88 3.10 0.35
N VAL A 188 30.13 3.65 -0.60
CA VAL A 188 30.64 4.71 -1.49
C VAL A 188 30.76 6.01 -0.72
N ASP A 189 31.91 6.67 -0.82
CA ASP A 189 32.08 8.05 -0.36
C ASP A 189 31.29 8.99 -1.29
N VAL A 190 30.23 9.58 -0.72
CA VAL A 190 29.36 10.54 -1.43
C VAL A 190 29.78 11.98 -1.22
N SER A 191 30.87 12.24 -0.49
CA SER A 191 31.38 13.59 -0.23
C SER A 191 31.65 14.34 -1.52
N GLY A 192 31.11 15.56 -1.65
CA GLY A 192 31.27 16.39 -2.84
C GLY A 192 30.39 15.98 -4.04
N CYS A 193 29.49 15.01 -3.89
CA CYS A 193 28.40 14.80 -4.83
C CYS A 193 27.36 15.93 -4.74
N ASP A 194 26.54 16.09 -5.77
CA ASP A 194 25.42 17.03 -5.73
C ASP A 194 24.28 16.51 -4.83
N LEU A 195 23.45 17.43 -4.32
CA LEU A 195 22.34 17.14 -3.41
C LEU A 195 21.37 16.09 -3.97
N GLN A 196 21.08 16.14 -5.29
CA GLN A 196 20.16 15.18 -5.90
C GLN A 196 20.73 13.77 -5.82
N THR A 197 22.01 13.59 -6.17
CA THR A 197 22.70 12.30 -6.10
C THR A 197 22.77 11.77 -4.66
N VAL A 198 23.14 12.59 -3.67
CA VAL A 198 23.20 12.18 -2.25
C VAL A 198 21.82 11.80 -1.72
N ALA A 199 20.79 12.59 -2.01
CA ALA A 199 19.43 12.31 -1.57
C ALA A 199 18.88 11.00 -2.17
N MET A 200 19.13 10.74 -3.45
CA MET A 200 18.69 9.51 -4.11
C MET A 200 19.45 8.28 -3.63
N TRP A 201 20.76 8.41 -3.37
CA TRP A 201 21.59 7.37 -2.76
C TRP A 201 21.03 7.00 -1.37
N PHE A 202 20.80 8.00 -0.52
CA PHE A 202 20.25 7.82 0.82
C PHE A 202 18.88 7.15 0.78
N TYR A 203 17.98 7.67 -0.08
CA TYR A 203 16.64 7.13 -0.27
C TYR A 203 16.67 5.64 -0.67
N LEU A 204 17.44 5.28 -1.70
CA LEU A 204 17.50 3.90 -2.18
C LEU A 204 18.07 2.96 -1.12
N LEU A 205 19.17 3.34 -0.47
CA LEU A 205 19.79 2.49 0.55
C LEU A 205 18.85 2.26 1.74
N ARG A 206 18.24 3.31 2.29
CA ARG A 206 17.28 3.16 3.40
C ARG A 206 16.02 2.42 3.00
N LYS A 207 15.51 2.65 1.79
CA LYS A 207 14.38 1.87 1.26
C LYS A 207 14.69 0.38 1.24
N HIS A 208 15.93 -0.02 0.97
CA HIS A 208 16.41 -1.40 1.00
C HIS A 208 16.94 -1.87 2.37
N GLY A 209 16.73 -1.07 3.42
CA GLY A 209 17.06 -1.43 4.79
C GLY A 209 18.51 -1.17 5.22
N TYR A 210 19.32 -0.51 4.38
CA TYR A 210 20.67 -0.11 4.75
C TYR A 210 20.63 1.11 5.69
N SER A 211 21.32 1.00 6.82
CA SER A 211 21.42 2.06 7.83
C SER A 211 22.51 3.07 7.47
N VAL A 212 22.21 4.02 6.58
CA VAL A 212 23.10 5.15 6.24
C VAL A 212 22.80 6.37 7.10
N SER A 213 23.84 7.12 7.51
CA SER A 213 23.69 8.31 8.37
C SER A 213 23.04 9.47 7.61
N SER A 214 22.13 10.19 8.27
CA SER A 214 21.55 11.44 7.77
C SER A 214 22.51 12.63 7.84
N ASP A 215 23.67 12.48 8.49
CA ASP A 215 24.72 13.51 8.56
C ASP A 215 25.28 13.88 7.19
N VAL A 216 25.12 13.01 6.17
CA VAL A 216 25.47 13.32 4.78
C VAL A 216 24.78 14.58 4.26
N PHE A 217 23.65 14.97 4.86
CA PHE A 217 22.96 16.20 4.47
C PHE A 217 23.51 17.47 5.12
N ALA A 218 24.45 17.36 6.06
CA ALA A 218 24.98 18.51 6.80
C ALA A 218 25.74 19.49 5.89
N GLU A 219 26.43 19.00 4.85
CA GLU A 219 27.15 19.84 3.89
C GLU A 219 26.24 20.70 3.02
N PHE A 220 24.94 20.36 2.95
CA PHE A 220 23.95 21.09 2.16
C PHE A 220 23.14 22.09 2.98
N ARG A 221 23.37 22.20 4.30
CA ARG A 221 22.72 23.24 5.13
C ARG A 221 23.17 24.63 4.67
N ASP A 222 22.26 25.59 4.71
CA ASP A 222 22.60 26.99 4.45
C ASP A 222 23.43 27.60 5.59
N GLU A 223 24.22 28.64 5.28
CA GLU A 223 25.05 29.34 6.27
C GLU A 223 24.22 30.07 7.34
N GLN A 224 22.94 30.35 7.03
CA GLN A 224 22.04 31.15 7.86
C GLN A 224 21.33 30.32 8.93
N GLY A 225 21.42 29.00 8.86
CA GLY A 225 20.82 28.08 9.82
C GLY A 225 19.30 28.10 9.73
N GLY A 226 18.75 27.48 8.69
CA GLY A 226 17.29 27.29 8.60
C GLY A 226 16.79 26.62 7.32
N GLY A 227 17.67 26.31 6.37
CA GLY A 227 17.30 25.70 5.10
C GLY A 227 18.44 24.89 4.46
N PHE A 228 18.21 24.47 3.21
CA PHE A 228 19.14 23.67 2.42
C PHE A 228 19.47 24.36 1.10
N THR A 229 20.72 24.24 0.67
CA THR A 229 21.20 24.73 -0.63
C THR A 229 20.74 23.77 -1.72
N ALA A 230 19.63 24.12 -2.38
CA ALA A 230 19.07 23.39 -3.52
C ALA A 230 19.07 24.26 -4.77
N ASN A 231 19.61 23.75 -5.88
CA ASN A 231 19.76 24.49 -7.13
C ASN A 231 18.59 24.27 -8.09
N SER A 232 17.76 23.25 -7.84
CA SER A 232 16.65 22.90 -8.71
C SER A 232 15.45 22.34 -7.95
N ALA A 233 14.28 22.33 -8.60
CA ALA A 233 13.09 21.66 -8.07
C ALA A 233 13.28 20.13 -7.97
N ARG A 234 14.22 19.54 -8.73
CA ARG A 234 14.57 18.11 -8.59
C ARG A 234 15.36 17.86 -7.32
N ASP A 235 16.28 18.75 -6.95
CA ASP A 235 17.06 18.63 -5.72
C ASP A 235 16.12 18.66 -4.51
N LEU A 236 15.18 19.61 -4.50
CA LEU A 236 14.14 19.73 -3.47
C LEU A 236 13.27 18.46 -3.38
N LEU A 237 12.83 17.95 -4.54
CA LEU A 237 12.00 16.75 -4.60
C LEU A 237 12.74 15.50 -4.11
N SER A 238 14.00 15.31 -4.52
CA SER A 238 14.83 14.20 -4.07
C SER A 238 15.09 14.25 -2.58
N LEU A 239 15.45 15.44 -2.05
CA LEU A 239 15.65 15.63 -0.61
C LEU A 239 14.36 15.39 0.17
N HIS A 240 13.22 15.87 -0.32
CA HIS A 240 11.91 15.62 0.31
C HIS A 240 11.61 14.12 0.43
N CYS A 241 11.76 13.37 -0.67
CA CYS A 241 11.52 11.93 -0.68
C CYS A 241 12.48 11.18 0.25
N ALA A 242 13.76 11.58 0.28
CA ALA A 242 14.78 10.99 1.14
C ALA A 242 14.49 11.24 2.62
N ALA A 243 14.12 12.47 2.97
CA ALA A 243 13.86 12.86 4.35
C ALA A 243 12.62 12.17 4.94
N CYS A 244 11.65 11.76 4.11
CA CYS A 244 10.49 10.96 4.55
C CYS A 244 10.82 9.53 5.04
N LEU A 245 12.10 9.11 4.95
CA LEU A 245 12.65 7.90 5.57
C LEU A 245 13.36 8.17 6.92
N ALA A 246 13.08 9.31 7.54
CA ALA A 246 13.61 9.67 8.85
C ALA A 246 13.22 8.64 9.93
N THR A 247 14.14 8.43 10.87
CA THR A 247 13.90 7.73 12.14
C THR A 247 13.87 8.73 13.30
N ARG A 248 13.59 8.26 14.51
CA ARG A 248 13.61 9.14 15.69
C ARG A 248 15.01 9.74 15.92
N GLY A 249 15.03 11.02 16.29
CA GLY A 249 16.26 11.76 16.61
C GLY A 249 16.97 12.41 15.42
N GLU A 250 16.55 12.15 14.19
CA GLU A 250 17.17 12.71 12.98
C GLU A 250 16.64 14.11 12.62
N THR A 251 16.92 15.07 13.51
CA THR A 251 16.46 16.46 13.39
C THR A 251 16.77 17.11 12.04
N ILE A 252 17.90 16.75 11.40
CA ILE A 252 18.25 17.24 10.06
C ILE A 252 17.22 16.86 8.99
N LEU A 253 16.61 15.68 9.09
CA LEU A 253 15.58 15.24 8.14
C LEU A 253 14.23 15.90 8.44
N ASP A 254 13.90 16.14 9.70
CA ASP A 254 12.71 16.92 10.08
C ASP A 254 12.78 18.35 9.52
N GLU A 255 13.93 19.00 9.67
CA GLU A 255 14.21 20.31 9.07
C GLU A 255 14.12 20.24 7.53
N ALA A 256 14.65 19.18 6.92
CA ALA A 256 14.59 18.97 5.47
C ALA A 256 13.14 18.79 4.98
N ILE A 257 12.30 18.01 5.67
CA ILE A 257 10.88 17.85 5.32
C ILE A 257 10.18 19.21 5.36
N SER A 258 10.38 19.98 6.44
CA SER A 258 9.77 21.31 6.60
C SER A 258 10.20 22.27 5.49
N PHE A 259 11.50 22.39 5.25
CA PHE A 259 12.08 23.25 4.22
C PHE A 259 11.61 22.87 2.81
N THR A 260 11.73 21.59 2.45
CA THR A 260 11.37 21.11 1.11
C THR A 260 9.88 21.21 0.85
N THR A 261 9.02 20.90 1.84
CA THR A 261 7.56 21.02 1.69
C THR A 261 7.15 22.45 1.37
N LYS A 262 7.68 23.44 2.11
CA LYS A 262 7.43 24.86 1.86
C LYS A 262 7.93 25.28 0.47
N SER A 263 9.14 24.88 0.14
CA SER A 263 9.80 25.26 -1.12
C SER A 263 9.12 24.65 -2.35
N LEU A 264 8.76 23.37 -2.30
CA LEU A 264 8.04 22.66 -3.36
C LEU A 264 6.64 23.23 -3.58
N LYS A 265 5.88 23.54 -2.51
CA LYS A 265 4.57 24.21 -2.63
C LYS A 265 4.68 25.57 -3.34
N SER A 266 5.76 26.32 -3.08
CA SER A 266 5.98 27.63 -3.71
C SER A 266 6.47 27.55 -5.17
N THR A 267 7.21 26.49 -5.54
CA THR A 267 7.84 26.35 -6.87
C THR A 267 7.01 25.54 -7.86
N ALA A 268 6.13 24.66 -7.39
CA ALA A 268 5.27 23.82 -8.23
C ALA A 268 4.51 24.60 -9.32
N PRO A 269 3.90 25.78 -9.06
CA PRO A 269 3.16 26.54 -10.07
C PRO A 269 4.04 27.08 -11.23
N TYR A 270 5.34 27.23 -10.99
CA TYR A 270 6.29 27.85 -11.93
C TYR A 270 7.21 26.83 -12.60
N THR A 271 6.98 25.54 -12.36
CA THR A 271 7.80 24.47 -12.92
C THR A 271 7.41 24.24 -14.38
N GLY A 272 8.27 24.68 -15.31
CA GLY A 272 7.97 24.66 -16.76
C GLY A 272 7.81 23.26 -17.37
N ALA A 273 8.25 22.20 -16.68
CA ALA A 273 8.06 20.82 -17.11
C ALA A 273 6.82 20.21 -16.43
N ALA A 274 5.75 20.02 -17.20
CA ALA A 274 4.48 19.48 -16.71
C ALA A 274 4.61 18.13 -15.97
N SER A 275 5.55 17.27 -16.41
CA SER A 275 5.84 16.00 -15.74
C SER A 275 6.44 16.18 -14.35
N LEU A 276 7.37 17.13 -14.18
CA LEU A 276 8.00 17.41 -12.89
C LEU A 276 7.00 18.08 -11.93
N ALA A 277 6.17 19.00 -12.41
CA ALA A 277 5.13 19.60 -11.58
C ALA A 277 4.13 18.55 -11.06
N CYS A 278 3.75 17.59 -11.91
CA CYS A 278 2.90 16.47 -11.51
C CYS A 278 3.59 15.58 -10.47
N GLU A 279 4.86 15.26 -10.64
CA GLU A 279 5.64 14.47 -9.68
C GLU A 279 5.77 15.20 -8.32
N ILE A 280 6.00 16.51 -8.32
CA ILE A 280 6.04 17.32 -7.10
C ILE A 280 4.70 17.27 -6.37
N LYS A 281 3.59 17.45 -7.10
CA LYS A 281 2.24 17.37 -6.52
C LYS A 281 2.01 16.00 -5.88
N ARG A 282 2.32 14.91 -6.59
CA ARG A 282 2.19 13.55 -6.07
C ARG A 282 3.04 13.32 -4.83
N ALA A 283 4.26 13.86 -4.78
CA ALA A 283 5.18 13.66 -3.64
C ALA A 283 4.74 14.42 -2.39
N LEU A 284 4.14 15.59 -2.56
CA LEU A 284 3.53 16.35 -1.48
C LEU A 284 2.24 15.73 -0.96
N GLU A 285 1.55 14.92 -1.77
CA GLU A 285 0.38 14.14 -1.36
C GLU A 285 0.81 12.87 -0.62
N ILE A 286 1.54 11.98 -1.31
CA ILE A 286 2.14 10.79 -0.72
C ILE A 286 3.62 10.77 -1.11
N PRO A 287 4.57 10.87 -0.15
CA PRO A 287 5.98 10.89 -0.48
C PRO A 287 6.42 9.55 -1.07
N LEU A 288 7.41 9.58 -1.97
CA LEU A 288 7.82 8.41 -2.75
C LEU A 288 8.05 7.11 -1.93
N PRO A 289 8.68 7.12 -0.73
CA PRO A 289 8.84 5.90 0.06
C PRO A 289 7.52 5.24 0.49
N ARG A 290 6.43 6.01 0.57
CA ARG A 290 5.10 5.59 1.04
C ARG A 290 4.13 5.27 -0.11
N ARG A 291 4.55 5.43 -1.38
CA ARG A 291 3.69 5.15 -2.55
C ARG A 291 3.66 3.68 -2.94
N VAL A 292 2.53 3.26 -3.51
CA VAL A 292 2.34 1.91 -4.06
C VAL A 292 2.78 1.88 -5.53
N ARG A 293 3.88 1.16 -5.81
CA ARG A 293 4.55 1.20 -7.12
C ARG A 293 3.67 0.72 -8.27
N ILE A 294 2.97 -0.39 -8.08
CA ILE A 294 2.17 -1.03 -9.14
C ILE A 294 1.00 -0.15 -9.62
N TYR A 295 0.45 0.70 -8.74
CA TYR A 295 -0.64 1.63 -9.11
C TYR A 295 -0.16 2.74 -10.06
N GLU A 296 1.13 3.09 -10.02
CA GLU A 296 1.73 4.10 -10.88
C GLU A 296 2.46 3.51 -12.10
N ALA A 297 2.64 2.19 -12.16
CA ALA A 297 3.53 1.51 -13.12
C ALA A 297 3.21 1.86 -14.57
N LYS A 298 1.92 1.86 -14.95
CA LYS A 298 1.49 2.19 -16.32
C LYS A 298 1.86 3.63 -16.72
N SER A 299 1.55 4.58 -15.83
CA SER A 299 1.90 5.99 -16.01
C SER A 299 3.42 6.17 -16.10
N ARG A 300 4.17 5.44 -15.25
CA ARG A 300 5.62 5.45 -15.27
C ARG A 300 6.19 4.90 -16.58
N ILE A 301 5.64 3.82 -17.13
CA ILE A 301 6.05 3.28 -18.44
C ILE A 301 5.90 4.36 -19.53
N ALA A 302 4.78 5.08 -19.54
CA ALA A 302 4.53 6.15 -20.51
C ALA A 302 5.41 7.39 -20.31
N GLU A 303 5.75 7.73 -19.06
CA GLU A 303 6.72 8.79 -18.74
C GLU A 303 8.13 8.39 -19.17
N TYR A 304 8.58 7.20 -18.80
CA TYR A 304 9.92 6.70 -19.12
C TYR A 304 10.15 6.66 -20.63
N GLY A 305 9.17 6.21 -21.43
CA GLY A 305 9.28 6.22 -22.89
C GLY A 305 9.42 7.61 -23.54
N ARG A 306 9.25 8.70 -22.79
CA ARG A 306 9.47 10.09 -23.25
C ARG A 306 10.78 10.68 -22.75
N GLU A 307 11.52 9.97 -21.89
CA GLU A 307 12.80 10.43 -21.35
C GLU A 307 13.90 10.26 -22.40
N ALA A 308 14.82 11.22 -22.48
CA ALA A 308 15.92 11.17 -23.44
C ALA A 308 16.91 10.02 -23.18
N GLU A 309 17.00 9.56 -21.93
CA GLU A 309 17.89 8.47 -21.50
C GLU A 309 17.20 7.10 -21.43
N ALA A 310 15.97 7.01 -21.95
CA ALA A 310 15.19 5.78 -21.90
C ALA A 310 15.86 4.65 -22.68
N ASP A 311 16.15 3.55 -21.99
CA ASP A 311 16.67 2.35 -22.60
C ASP A 311 15.54 1.54 -23.26
N GLU A 312 15.64 1.34 -24.57
CA GLU A 312 14.62 0.67 -25.37
C GLU A 312 14.35 -0.77 -24.90
N LEU A 313 15.39 -1.51 -24.46
CA LEU A 313 15.23 -2.88 -24.00
C LEU A 313 14.47 -2.92 -22.67
N VAL A 314 14.80 -2.02 -21.75
CA VAL A 314 14.10 -1.89 -20.47
C VAL A 314 12.65 -1.46 -20.70
N MET A 315 12.41 -0.52 -21.62
CA MET A 315 11.05 -0.07 -21.96
C MET A 315 10.21 -1.20 -22.57
N GLU A 316 10.77 -1.96 -23.52
CA GLU A 316 10.07 -3.10 -24.14
C GLU A 316 9.74 -4.17 -23.09
N LEU A 317 10.71 -4.51 -22.23
CA LEU A 317 10.52 -5.46 -21.14
C LEU A 317 9.43 -5.00 -20.17
N ALA A 318 9.41 -3.72 -19.80
CA ALA A 318 8.39 -3.16 -18.90
C ALA A 318 6.97 -3.31 -19.48
N LYS A 319 6.78 -3.05 -20.77
CA LYS A 319 5.48 -3.20 -21.45
C LYS A 319 5.03 -4.66 -21.48
N LEU A 320 5.93 -5.57 -21.85
CA LEU A 320 5.64 -7.00 -21.92
C LEU A 320 5.32 -7.56 -20.55
N ASN A 321 6.16 -7.26 -19.55
CA ASN A 321 5.96 -7.71 -18.18
C ASN A 321 4.62 -7.20 -17.63
N TYR A 322 4.33 -5.90 -17.75
CA TYR A 322 3.06 -5.33 -17.29
C TYR A 322 1.85 -6.06 -17.87
N ASN A 323 1.84 -6.32 -19.19
CA ASN A 323 0.75 -7.03 -19.86
C ASN A 323 0.63 -8.50 -19.42
N LEU A 324 1.74 -9.19 -19.23
CA LEU A 324 1.76 -10.59 -18.75
C LEU A 324 1.25 -10.70 -17.31
N VAL A 325 1.68 -9.79 -16.43
CA VAL A 325 1.21 -9.74 -15.05
C VAL A 325 -0.27 -9.32 -14.99
N GLN A 326 -0.71 -8.37 -15.82
CA GLN A 326 -2.12 -7.99 -15.92
C GLN A 326 -3.01 -9.18 -16.32
N LEU A 327 -2.58 -10.01 -17.28
CA LEU A 327 -3.30 -11.23 -17.65
C LEU A 327 -3.47 -12.18 -16.46
N GLN A 328 -2.45 -12.29 -15.61
CA GLN A 328 -2.53 -13.11 -14.41
C GLN A 328 -3.52 -12.52 -13.39
N TYR A 329 -3.47 -11.21 -13.14
CA TYR A 329 -4.41 -10.55 -12.24
C TYR A 329 -5.88 -10.72 -12.67
N GLN A 330 -6.14 -10.71 -13.97
CA GLN A 330 -7.49 -10.94 -14.51
C GLN A 330 -7.99 -12.36 -14.21
N GLU A 331 -7.12 -13.37 -14.26
CA GLU A 331 -7.48 -14.75 -13.88
C GLU A 331 -7.70 -14.88 -12.37
N GLU A 332 -6.86 -14.24 -11.56
CA GLU A 332 -7.03 -14.19 -10.11
C GLU A 332 -8.35 -13.49 -9.72
N LEU A 333 -8.68 -12.37 -10.36
CA LEU A 333 -9.97 -11.67 -10.20
C LEU A 333 -11.17 -12.54 -10.56
N LYS A 334 -11.09 -13.36 -11.63
CA LYS A 334 -12.15 -14.32 -11.96
C LYS A 334 -12.38 -15.33 -10.84
N ILE A 335 -11.29 -15.84 -10.24
CA ILE A 335 -11.36 -16.79 -9.13
C ILE A 335 -12.02 -16.14 -7.91
N VAL A 336 -11.51 -14.97 -7.52
CA VAL A 336 -11.99 -14.22 -6.35
C VAL A 336 -13.44 -13.77 -6.52
N THR A 337 -13.80 -13.20 -7.67
CA THR A 337 -15.17 -12.74 -7.95
C THR A 337 -16.14 -13.92 -7.93
N ARG A 338 -15.75 -15.09 -8.46
CA ARG A 338 -16.61 -16.28 -8.44
C ARG A 338 -16.85 -16.78 -7.01
N TRP A 339 -15.81 -16.79 -6.19
CA TRP A 339 -15.93 -17.12 -4.77
C TRP A 339 -16.87 -16.14 -4.06
N TRP A 340 -16.69 -14.84 -4.28
CA TRP A 340 -17.49 -13.78 -3.65
C TRP A 340 -18.96 -13.81 -4.05
N ASN A 341 -19.25 -14.06 -5.34
CA ASN A 341 -20.63 -14.21 -5.80
C ASN A 341 -21.35 -15.40 -5.15
N GLY A 342 -20.61 -16.42 -4.68
CA GLY A 342 -21.16 -17.53 -3.91
C GLY A 342 -21.68 -17.15 -2.52
N LEU A 343 -21.48 -15.90 -2.06
CA LEU A 343 -22.14 -15.34 -0.87
C LEU A 343 -23.53 -14.76 -1.18
N GLU A 344 -23.85 -14.48 -2.45
CA GLU A 344 -25.13 -13.88 -2.85
C GLU A 344 -25.50 -12.62 -2.05
N LEU A 345 -24.55 -11.67 -1.93
CA LEU A 345 -24.67 -10.53 -1.01
C LEU A 345 -25.99 -9.77 -1.14
N GLN A 346 -26.41 -9.45 -2.36
CA GLN A 346 -27.62 -8.67 -2.60
C GLN A 346 -28.89 -9.34 -2.05
N SER A 347 -28.97 -10.68 -2.05
CA SER A 347 -30.16 -11.41 -1.58
C SER A 347 -30.06 -11.83 -0.11
N ARG A 348 -28.85 -12.07 0.41
CA ARG A 348 -28.65 -12.66 1.75
C ARG A 348 -28.03 -11.71 2.77
N LEU A 349 -27.25 -10.74 2.31
CA LEU A 349 -26.35 -9.91 3.12
C LEU A 349 -26.35 -8.46 2.60
N SER A 350 -27.52 -7.93 2.25
CA SER A 350 -27.66 -6.63 1.59
C SER A 350 -27.18 -5.44 2.43
N PHE A 351 -26.88 -5.67 3.70
CA PHE A 351 -26.31 -4.67 4.60
C PHE A 351 -24.79 -4.47 4.37
N ALA A 352 -24.09 -5.46 3.83
CA ALA A 352 -22.63 -5.46 3.69
C ALA A 352 -22.16 -4.78 2.40
N ARG A 353 -20.96 -4.20 2.45
CA ARG A 353 -20.29 -3.58 1.30
C ARG A 353 -19.86 -4.64 0.30
N ASP A 354 -20.26 -4.45 -0.95
CA ASP A 354 -19.86 -5.31 -2.07
C ASP A 354 -18.61 -4.72 -2.76
N ARG A 355 -17.42 -5.13 -2.30
CA ARG A 355 -16.14 -4.49 -2.62
C ARG A 355 -14.99 -5.47 -2.88
N VAL A 356 -15.27 -6.66 -3.42
CA VAL A 356 -14.23 -7.68 -3.60
C VAL A 356 -13.16 -7.29 -4.63
N VAL A 357 -13.52 -6.49 -5.63
CA VAL A 357 -12.55 -5.98 -6.62
C VAL A 357 -11.61 -4.98 -5.97
N GLU A 358 -12.12 -4.11 -5.09
CA GLU A 358 -11.34 -3.17 -4.30
C GLU A 358 -10.46 -3.90 -3.28
N CYS A 359 -10.96 -4.96 -2.64
CA CYS A 359 -10.16 -5.86 -1.80
C CYS A 359 -8.98 -6.43 -2.59
N TYR A 360 -9.24 -6.97 -3.77
CA TYR A 360 -8.18 -7.53 -4.63
C TYR A 360 -7.19 -6.44 -5.07
N PHE A 361 -7.67 -5.26 -5.47
CA PHE A 361 -6.84 -4.11 -5.79
C PHE A 361 -5.90 -3.74 -4.65
N TRP A 362 -6.42 -3.72 -3.43
CA TRP A 362 -5.66 -3.48 -2.20
C TRP A 362 -4.51 -4.49 -2.07
N ILE A 363 -4.81 -5.78 -2.25
CA ILE A 363 -3.84 -6.87 -2.09
C ILE A 363 -2.81 -6.91 -3.22
N VAL A 364 -3.16 -6.52 -4.46
CA VAL A 364 -2.16 -6.34 -5.54
C VAL A 364 -1.11 -5.29 -5.18
N GLY A 365 -1.48 -4.28 -4.40
CA GLY A 365 -0.50 -3.32 -3.87
C GLY A 365 0.46 -3.92 -2.84
N VAL A 366 0.07 -5.02 -2.18
CA VAL A 366 0.91 -5.79 -1.24
C VAL A 366 1.85 -6.74 -2.00
N TYR A 367 1.35 -7.39 -3.05
CA TYR A 367 2.11 -8.29 -3.93
C TYR A 367 1.88 -7.94 -5.39
N SER A 368 2.87 -7.33 -6.03
CA SER A 368 2.79 -7.09 -7.47
C SER A 368 3.37 -8.25 -8.29
N GLU A 369 4.18 -9.10 -7.67
CA GLU A 369 5.03 -10.08 -8.33
C GLU A 369 4.24 -11.33 -8.75
N PRO A 370 4.46 -11.90 -9.96
CA PRO A 370 3.73 -13.08 -10.44
C PRO A 370 3.80 -14.31 -9.51
N SER A 371 4.93 -14.52 -8.84
CA SER A 371 5.19 -15.66 -7.95
C SER A 371 4.22 -15.76 -6.77
N TYR A 372 3.61 -14.65 -6.34
CA TYR A 372 2.75 -14.59 -5.16
C TYR A 372 1.24 -14.70 -5.47
N SER A 373 0.87 -15.34 -6.58
CA SER A 373 -0.54 -15.56 -6.99
C SER A 373 -1.40 -16.15 -5.88
N ARG A 374 -0.93 -17.25 -5.28
CA ARG A 374 -1.61 -17.95 -4.19
C ARG A 374 -1.79 -17.06 -2.97
N ALA A 375 -0.73 -16.36 -2.56
CA ALA A 375 -0.78 -15.42 -1.44
C ALA A 375 -1.80 -14.30 -1.68
N ARG A 376 -1.84 -13.73 -2.90
CA ARG A 376 -2.83 -12.71 -3.26
C ARG A 376 -4.26 -13.21 -3.14
N ILE A 377 -4.56 -14.39 -3.69
CA ILE A 377 -5.92 -14.96 -3.62
C ILE A 377 -6.32 -15.20 -2.16
N ILE A 378 -5.44 -15.82 -1.37
CA ILE A 378 -5.70 -16.10 0.05
C ILE A 378 -5.93 -14.79 0.83
N LEU A 379 -5.01 -13.82 0.72
CA LEU A 379 -5.12 -12.56 1.46
C LEU A 379 -6.35 -11.76 1.01
N THR A 380 -6.72 -11.82 -0.27
CA THR A 380 -7.95 -11.18 -0.78
C THR A 380 -9.21 -11.79 -0.17
N LYS A 381 -9.27 -13.12 -0.04
CA LYS A 381 -10.38 -13.80 0.65
C LYS A 381 -10.44 -13.38 2.12
N VAL A 382 -9.29 -13.28 2.79
CA VAL A 382 -9.21 -12.88 4.21
C VAL A 382 -9.66 -11.43 4.42
N ILE A 383 -9.17 -10.46 3.64
CA ILE A 383 -9.58 -9.05 3.78
C ILE A 383 -11.08 -8.86 3.45
N ALA A 384 -11.62 -9.61 2.49
CA ALA A 384 -13.04 -9.58 2.19
C ALA A 384 -13.90 -10.16 3.34
N ILE A 385 -13.41 -11.21 4.03
CA ILE A 385 -14.04 -11.71 5.27
C ILE A 385 -13.97 -10.65 6.38
N VAL A 386 -12.83 -9.97 6.54
CA VAL A 386 -12.67 -8.89 7.52
C VAL A 386 -13.71 -7.80 7.29
N SER A 387 -13.91 -7.36 6.05
CA SER A 387 -14.95 -6.37 5.72
C SER A 387 -16.36 -6.88 6.00
N LEU A 388 -16.64 -8.15 5.71
CA LEU A 388 -17.95 -8.73 5.98
C LEU A 388 -18.23 -8.81 7.49
N LEU A 389 -17.22 -9.16 8.28
CA LEU A 389 -17.28 -9.13 9.74
C LEU A 389 -17.52 -7.69 10.23
N ASP A 390 -16.73 -6.72 9.75
CA ASP A 390 -16.86 -5.30 10.09
C ASP A 390 -18.31 -4.81 9.91
N ASP A 391 -18.88 -4.97 8.70
CA ASP A 391 -20.27 -4.57 8.41
C ASP A 391 -21.30 -5.31 9.28
N THR A 392 -20.99 -6.55 9.69
CA THR A 392 -21.86 -7.32 10.56
C THR A 392 -21.92 -6.74 11.97
N TYR A 393 -20.80 -6.26 12.53
CA TYR A 393 -20.76 -5.65 13.87
C TYR A 393 -21.19 -4.17 13.87
N ASP A 394 -20.82 -3.42 12.83
CA ASP A 394 -21.03 -1.97 12.79
C ASP A 394 -22.43 -1.58 12.32
N VAL A 395 -22.99 -2.33 11.37
CA VAL A 395 -24.21 -1.92 10.66
C VAL A 395 -25.40 -2.80 11.01
N TYR A 396 -25.20 -4.12 11.09
CA TYR A 396 -26.32 -5.06 11.11
C TYR A 396 -26.66 -5.63 12.49
N GLY A 397 -25.67 -6.20 13.17
CA GLY A 397 -25.88 -6.98 14.38
C GLY A 397 -26.32 -6.13 15.56
N THR A 398 -27.33 -6.62 16.28
CA THR A 398 -27.63 -6.10 17.62
C THR A 398 -26.53 -6.49 18.60
N PRO A 399 -26.37 -5.78 19.74
CA PRO A 399 -25.33 -6.11 20.71
C PRO A 399 -25.37 -7.57 21.18
N GLN A 400 -26.55 -8.12 21.43
CA GLN A 400 -26.73 -9.51 21.86
C GLN A 400 -26.36 -10.51 20.74
N GLU A 401 -26.72 -10.21 19.49
CA GLU A 401 -26.34 -11.03 18.34
C GLU A 401 -24.82 -10.98 18.12
N CYS A 402 -24.18 -9.80 18.27
CA CYS A 402 -22.73 -9.64 18.19
C CYS A 402 -21.98 -10.40 19.28
N GLU A 403 -22.50 -10.41 20.52
CA GLU A 403 -21.94 -11.23 21.61
C GLU A 403 -22.00 -12.72 21.27
N LEU A 404 -23.17 -13.22 20.86
CA LEU A 404 -23.32 -14.62 20.46
C LEU A 404 -22.46 -14.98 19.24
N PHE A 405 -22.33 -14.06 18.27
CA PHE A 405 -21.53 -14.27 17.07
C PHE A 405 -20.04 -14.33 17.41
N THR A 406 -19.59 -13.51 18.36
CA THR A 406 -18.22 -13.57 18.92
C THR A 406 -17.96 -14.95 19.53
N GLU A 407 -18.86 -15.45 20.37
CA GLU A 407 -18.74 -16.78 21.01
C GLU A 407 -18.70 -17.92 19.98
N CYS A 408 -19.52 -17.84 18.92
CA CYS A 408 -19.49 -18.80 17.83
C CYS A 408 -18.14 -18.83 17.12
N ILE A 409 -17.58 -17.66 16.79
CA ILE A 409 -16.26 -17.58 16.15
C ILE A 409 -15.15 -18.06 17.08
N GLU A 410 -15.22 -17.76 18.37
CA GLU A 410 -14.25 -18.26 19.37
C GLU A 410 -14.24 -19.78 19.48
N SER A 411 -15.43 -20.40 19.54
CA SER A 411 -15.56 -21.85 19.60
C SER A 411 -15.16 -22.55 18.30
N TRP A 412 -15.34 -21.85 17.16
CA TRP A 412 -15.15 -22.40 15.81
C TRP A 412 -16.01 -23.65 15.54
N ASP A 413 -17.16 -23.78 16.23
CA ASP A 413 -18.07 -24.93 16.14
C ASP A 413 -19.42 -24.52 15.53
N PRO A 414 -19.82 -25.05 14.35
CA PRO A 414 -21.15 -24.82 13.77
C PRO A 414 -22.32 -25.14 14.71
N ALA A 415 -22.14 -26.08 15.65
CA ALA A 415 -23.21 -26.52 16.54
C ALA A 415 -23.70 -25.43 17.50
N VAL A 416 -22.83 -24.48 17.88
CA VAL A 416 -23.20 -23.39 18.80
C VAL A 416 -23.93 -22.24 18.12
N ALA A 417 -23.98 -22.23 16.78
CA ALA A 417 -24.60 -21.16 16.00
C ALA A 417 -26.14 -21.17 16.02
N GLY A 418 -26.78 -22.11 16.73
CA GLY A 418 -28.24 -22.30 16.72
C GLY A 418 -29.06 -21.05 17.06
N GLY A 419 -28.56 -20.22 17.97
CA GLY A 419 -29.20 -18.97 18.41
C GLY A 419 -28.97 -17.76 17.50
N LEU A 420 -28.09 -17.85 16.49
CA LEU A 420 -27.81 -16.74 15.58
C LEU A 420 -28.93 -16.54 14.56
N PRO A 421 -29.13 -15.30 14.08
CA PRO A 421 -29.91 -15.03 12.88
C PRO A 421 -29.38 -15.81 11.67
N GLU A 422 -30.27 -16.19 10.76
CA GLU A 422 -29.92 -17.00 9.58
C GLU A 422 -28.83 -16.38 8.70
N ASN A 423 -28.78 -15.05 8.60
CA ASN A 423 -27.73 -14.37 7.85
C ASN A 423 -26.37 -14.46 8.55
N MET A 424 -26.30 -14.35 9.89
CA MET A 424 -25.06 -14.52 10.65
C MET A 424 -24.59 -15.98 10.68
N LYS A 425 -25.52 -16.95 10.79
CA LYS A 425 -25.20 -18.39 10.60
C LYS A 425 -24.57 -18.63 9.24
N PHE A 426 -25.11 -18.00 8.20
CA PHE A 426 -24.57 -18.11 6.85
C PHE A 426 -23.17 -17.50 6.74
N ILE A 427 -22.94 -16.31 7.29
CA ILE A 427 -21.61 -15.70 7.34
C ILE A 427 -20.62 -16.62 8.07
N PHE A 428 -21.01 -17.15 9.23
CA PHE A 428 -20.17 -18.07 9.99
C PHE A 428 -19.78 -19.30 9.17
N GLY A 429 -20.76 -19.95 8.54
CA GLY A 429 -20.52 -21.08 7.65
C GLY A 429 -19.55 -20.75 6.51
N LYS A 430 -19.71 -19.58 5.87
CA LYS A 430 -18.79 -19.12 4.81
C LYS A 430 -17.37 -18.86 5.29
N ILE A 431 -17.19 -18.37 6.52
CA ILE A 431 -15.87 -18.21 7.12
C ILE A 431 -15.22 -19.59 7.33
N LEU A 432 -15.95 -20.53 7.91
CA LEU A 432 -15.46 -21.90 8.13
C LEU A 432 -15.09 -22.58 6.80
N ASP A 433 -15.97 -22.53 5.81
CA ASP A 433 -15.74 -23.08 4.46
C ASP A 433 -14.50 -22.45 3.80
N THR A 434 -14.33 -21.13 3.94
CA THR A 434 -13.18 -20.43 3.35
C THR A 434 -11.87 -20.81 4.04
N TYR A 435 -11.86 -20.92 5.36
CA TYR A 435 -10.69 -21.36 6.12
C TYR A 435 -10.32 -22.81 5.80
N GLN A 436 -11.32 -23.69 5.69
CA GLN A 436 -11.11 -25.06 5.25
C GLN A 436 -10.55 -25.11 3.82
N SER A 437 -11.10 -24.33 2.89
CA SER A 437 -10.58 -24.23 1.52
C SER A 437 -9.12 -23.77 1.49
N ILE A 438 -8.74 -22.79 2.31
CA ILE A 438 -7.34 -22.35 2.40
C ILE A 438 -6.47 -23.50 2.93
N GLU A 439 -6.89 -24.19 4.00
CA GLU A 439 -6.16 -25.32 4.57
C GLU A 439 -6.01 -26.51 3.59
N GLU A 440 -7.00 -26.74 2.73
CA GLU A 440 -6.95 -27.74 1.67
C GLU A 440 -5.99 -27.35 0.53
N GLU A 441 -5.84 -26.06 0.26
CA GLU A 441 -4.83 -25.52 -0.66
C GLU A 441 -3.41 -25.60 -0.07
N LEU A 442 -3.24 -25.76 1.26
CA LEU A 442 -1.96 -25.89 1.95
C LEU A 442 -1.34 -27.29 1.86
N ALA A 443 -0.03 -27.35 1.60
CA ALA A 443 0.72 -28.60 1.73
C ALA A 443 0.68 -29.07 3.20
N PRO A 444 0.80 -30.38 3.48
CA PRO A 444 0.71 -30.91 4.86
C PRO A 444 1.62 -30.18 5.87
N GLU A 445 2.84 -29.88 5.46
CA GLU A 445 3.86 -29.15 6.22
C GLU A 445 3.59 -27.65 6.35
N GLU A 446 2.62 -27.08 5.62
CA GLU A 446 2.22 -25.67 5.72
C GLU A 446 0.98 -25.49 6.61
N LYS A 447 0.23 -26.55 6.94
CA LYS A 447 -1.06 -26.44 7.64
C LYS A 447 -0.97 -25.85 9.05
N TYR A 448 0.20 -25.91 9.69
CA TYR A 448 0.46 -25.25 10.98
C TYR A 448 0.24 -23.73 10.94
N ARG A 449 0.20 -23.12 9.75
CA ARG A 449 -0.07 -21.69 9.54
C ARG A 449 -1.52 -21.31 9.87
N MET A 450 -2.47 -22.24 9.76
CA MET A 450 -3.91 -21.96 9.92
C MET A 450 -4.30 -21.54 11.35
N PRO A 451 -3.81 -22.20 12.42
CA PRO A 451 -4.02 -21.73 13.79
C PRO A 451 -3.68 -20.26 14.02
N TYR A 452 -2.62 -19.72 13.40
CA TYR A 452 -2.21 -18.33 13.59
C TYR A 452 -3.26 -17.34 13.08
N ILE A 453 -3.72 -17.51 11.84
CA ILE A 453 -4.74 -16.63 11.27
C ILE A 453 -6.11 -16.82 11.93
N LYS A 454 -6.44 -18.04 12.39
CA LYS A 454 -7.65 -18.29 13.18
C LYS A 454 -7.63 -17.51 14.49
N ASN A 455 -6.53 -17.54 15.23
CA ASN A 455 -6.40 -16.81 16.49
C ASN A 455 -6.54 -15.30 16.27
N PHE A 456 -5.98 -14.77 15.19
CA PHE A 456 -6.13 -13.35 14.86
C PHE A 456 -7.54 -12.95 14.44
N ILE A 457 -8.31 -13.82 13.76
CA ILE A 457 -9.75 -13.56 13.55
C ILE A 457 -10.49 -13.49 14.87
N ILE A 458 -10.18 -14.39 15.81
CA ILE A 458 -10.80 -14.39 17.14
C ILE A 458 -10.50 -13.07 17.87
N ASP A 459 -9.25 -12.62 17.84
CA ASP A 459 -8.86 -11.34 18.46
C ASP A 459 -9.51 -10.14 17.78
N LEU A 460 -9.69 -10.17 16.46
CA LEU A 460 -10.41 -9.14 15.71
C LEU A 460 -11.87 -9.02 16.17
N VAL A 461 -12.63 -10.13 16.20
CA VAL A 461 -14.05 -10.07 16.55
C VAL A 461 -14.28 -9.70 18.02
N ARG A 462 -13.33 -10.04 18.90
CA ARG A 462 -13.32 -9.52 20.27
C ARG A 462 -13.16 -8.00 20.31
N ALA A 463 -12.32 -7.44 19.45
CA ALA A 463 -12.14 -5.99 19.35
C ALA A 463 -13.41 -5.31 18.80
N TYR A 464 -13.99 -5.83 17.71
CA TYR A 464 -15.28 -5.33 17.20
C TYR A 464 -16.38 -5.37 18.26
N ASN A 465 -16.50 -6.47 19.01
CA ASN A 465 -17.52 -6.56 20.06
C ASN A 465 -17.28 -5.57 21.22
N LYS A 466 -16.02 -5.19 21.50
CA LYS A 466 -15.72 -4.10 22.45
C LYS A 466 -16.16 -2.74 21.90
N GLU A 467 -15.95 -2.46 20.62
CA GLU A 467 -16.41 -1.23 19.98
C GLU A 467 -17.93 -1.14 19.92
N VAL A 468 -18.63 -2.26 19.68
CA VAL A 468 -20.09 -2.34 19.83
C VAL A 468 -20.52 -1.92 21.24
N ARG A 469 -19.85 -2.43 22.29
CA ARG A 469 -20.16 -2.00 23.67
C ARG A 469 -19.88 -0.52 23.89
N TRP A 470 -18.83 0.04 23.30
CA TRP A 470 -18.57 1.48 23.37
C TRP A 470 -19.70 2.29 22.75
N ARG A 471 -20.16 1.88 21.56
CA ARG A 471 -21.31 2.47 20.85
C ARG A 471 -22.56 2.48 21.73
N GLU A 472 -22.95 1.34 22.27
CA GLU A 472 -24.17 1.21 23.09
C GLU A 472 -24.12 2.02 24.39
N GLN A 473 -22.92 2.19 24.96
CA GLN A 473 -22.73 2.93 26.20
C GLN A 473 -22.58 4.44 25.99
N GLY A 474 -22.50 4.92 24.73
CA GLY A 474 -22.07 6.29 24.47
C GLY A 474 -20.63 6.55 24.95
N TYR A 475 -19.82 5.50 25.08
CA TYR A 475 -18.46 5.60 25.58
C TYR A 475 -17.54 6.14 24.50
N VAL A 476 -16.68 7.07 24.89
CA VAL A 476 -15.52 7.45 24.09
C VAL A 476 -14.34 7.33 25.06
N PRO A 477 -13.22 6.73 24.66
CA PRO A 477 -12.01 6.71 25.48
C PRO A 477 -11.55 8.10 25.92
N ALA A 478 -10.85 8.18 27.05
CA ALA A 478 -10.36 9.45 27.59
C ALA A 478 -9.10 9.94 26.88
N THR A 479 -8.33 9.02 26.30
CA THR A 479 -7.06 9.28 25.60
C THR A 479 -7.00 8.54 24.28
N VAL A 480 -6.18 9.02 23.35
CA VAL A 480 -5.93 8.31 22.08
C VAL A 480 -5.27 6.96 22.35
N GLU A 481 -4.39 6.87 23.33
CA GLU A 481 -3.73 5.61 23.71
C GLU A 481 -4.75 4.56 24.19
N GLU A 482 -5.69 4.94 25.06
CA GLU A 482 -6.76 4.04 25.50
C GLU A 482 -7.62 3.57 24.33
N HIS A 483 -7.92 4.45 23.37
CA HIS A 483 -8.65 4.09 22.16
C HIS A 483 -7.89 3.04 21.35
N LEU A 484 -6.60 3.27 21.09
CA LEU A 484 -5.73 2.40 20.30
C LEU A 484 -5.54 0.99 20.90
N GLN A 485 -5.70 0.81 22.21
CA GLN A 485 -5.67 -0.52 22.85
C GLN A 485 -6.75 -1.48 22.31
N VAL A 486 -7.84 -0.94 21.75
CA VAL A 486 -8.89 -1.71 21.08
C VAL A 486 -8.84 -1.47 19.57
N SER A 487 -8.80 -0.21 19.15
CA SER A 487 -9.03 0.14 17.74
C SER A 487 -7.87 -0.20 16.81
N ALA A 488 -6.65 -0.32 17.32
CA ALA A 488 -5.53 -0.85 16.55
C ALA A 488 -5.72 -2.35 16.24
N ARG A 489 -6.48 -3.08 17.06
CA ARG A 489 -6.90 -4.46 16.78
C ARG A 489 -8.12 -4.48 15.86
N SER A 490 -9.14 -3.64 16.07
CA SER A 490 -10.31 -3.60 15.17
C SER A 490 -9.94 -3.24 13.73
N GLY A 491 -8.86 -2.48 13.51
CA GLY A 491 -8.35 -2.19 12.15
C GLY A 491 -7.80 -3.40 11.38
N ALA A 492 -7.77 -4.60 11.97
CA ALA A 492 -7.39 -5.87 11.34
C ALA A 492 -5.97 -5.99 10.74
N CYS A 493 -5.15 -4.94 10.74
CA CYS A 493 -3.80 -4.95 10.15
C CYS A 493 -2.88 -6.04 10.70
N HIS A 494 -3.00 -6.38 11.98
CA HIS A 494 -2.27 -7.48 12.61
C HIS A 494 -2.64 -8.85 12.02
N LEU A 495 -3.94 -9.11 11.79
CA LEU A 495 -4.42 -10.27 11.05
C LEU A 495 -3.93 -10.25 9.61
N LEU A 496 -4.07 -9.12 8.90
CA LEU A 496 -3.65 -9.02 7.49
C LEU A 496 -2.14 -9.23 7.33
N SER A 497 -1.34 -8.76 8.29
CA SER A 497 0.11 -9.01 8.33
C SER A 497 0.40 -10.50 8.43
N CYS A 498 -0.25 -11.22 9.34
CA CYS A 498 -0.08 -12.67 9.48
C CYS A 498 -0.62 -13.44 8.26
N ALA A 499 -1.80 -13.09 7.77
CA ALA A 499 -2.43 -13.71 6.61
C ALA A 499 -1.59 -13.50 5.34
N SER A 500 -0.82 -12.41 5.29
CA SER A 500 0.04 -12.11 4.17
C SER A 500 1.15 -13.17 3.96
N PHE A 501 1.50 -13.94 4.99
CA PHE A 501 2.57 -14.94 4.90
C PHE A 501 2.07 -16.31 4.43
N VAL A 502 0.75 -16.58 4.57
CA VAL A 502 0.17 -17.94 4.42
C VAL A 502 0.48 -18.58 3.08
N GLY A 503 0.39 -17.81 1.98
CA GLY A 503 0.59 -18.30 0.62
C GLY A 503 1.99 -18.06 0.04
N MET A 504 2.98 -17.65 0.84
CA MET A 504 4.31 -17.25 0.34
C MET A 504 5.30 -18.41 0.14
N GLY A 505 4.90 -19.65 0.39
CA GLY A 505 5.78 -20.81 0.23
C GLY A 505 6.85 -20.89 1.32
N ASP A 506 8.04 -21.37 0.98
CA ASP A 506 9.08 -21.75 1.95
C ASP A 506 9.70 -20.57 2.71
N VAL A 507 9.64 -19.35 2.15
CA VAL A 507 10.14 -18.15 2.84
C VAL A 507 9.38 -17.87 4.13
N ALA A 508 8.12 -18.31 4.23
CA ALA A 508 7.26 -18.16 5.41
C ALA A 508 7.32 -19.41 6.31
N GLY A 509 8.44 -19.55 7.03
CA GLY A 509 8.65 -20.60 8.03
C GLY A 509 7.94 -20.32 9.36
N GLU A 510 7.99 -21.29 10.29
CA GLU A 510 7.30 -21.20 11.59
C GLU A 510 7.77 -20.01 12.43
N GLU A 511 9.09 -19.74 12.44
CA GLU A 511 9.68 -18.59 13.14
C GLU A 511 9.10 -17.25 12.66
N ALA A 512 8.72 -17.13 11.38
CA ALA A 512 8.08 -15.92 10.85
C ALA A 512 6.65 -15.75 11.37
N PHE A 513 5.92 -16.86 11.53
CA PHE A 513 4.58 -16.85 12.12
C PHE A 513 4.63 -16.55 13.62
N GLU A 514 5.57 -17.13 14.37
CA GLU A 514 5.81 -16.79 15.77
C GLU A 514 6.15 -15.31 15.93
N TRP A 515 7.03 -14.80 15.07
CA TRP A 515 7.42 -13.40 15.06
C TRP A 515 6.24 -12.48 14.79
N VAL A 516 5.48 -12.67 13.71
CA VAL A 516 4.32 -11.79 13.39
C VAL A 516 3.20 -11.94 14.42
N CYS A 517 3.02 -13.14 14.99
CA CYS A 517 2.04 -13.43 16.05
C CYS A 517 2.33 -12.64 17.33
N SER A 518 3.60 -12.35 17.62
CA SER A 518 3.98 -11.46 18.74
C SER A 518 3.54 -10.01 18.56
N VAL A 519 3.03 -9.65 17.37
CA VAL A 519 2.67 -8.30 16.95
C VAL A 519 3.85 -7.34 17.20
N PRO A 520 4.96 -7.51 16.46
CA PRO A 520 6.17 -6.73 16.67
C PRO A 520 5.92 -5.25 16.40
N LYS A 521 6.81 -4.36 16.87
CA LYS A 521 6.64 -2.90 16.73
C LYS A 521 6.36 -2.44 15.31
N LEU A 522 6.96 -3.08 14.30
CA LEU A 522 6.65 -2.81 12.89
C LEU A 522 5.16 -3.01 12.55
N VAL A 523 4.56 -4.11 13.02
CA VAL A 523 3.13 -4.39 12.84
C VAL A 523 2.26 -3.48 13.71
N GLN A 524 2.70 -3.13 14.93
CA GLN A 524 2.00 -2.17 15.78
C GLN A 524 1.93 -0.79 15.11
N ALA A 525 3.05 -0.31 14.58
CA ALA A 525 3.13 0.96 13.86
C ALA A 525 2.22 0.97 12.62
N LEU A 526 2.18 -0.12 11.84
CA LEU A 526 1.20 -0.29 10.76
C LEU A 526 -0.25 -0.15 11.26
N CYS A 527 -0.61 -0.86 12.34
CA CYS A 527 -1.98 -0.81 12.88
C CYS A 527 -2.37 0.61 13.32
N ILE A 528 -1.45 1.33 13.97
CA ILE A 528 -1.66 2.71 14.43
C ILE A 528 -1.79 3.66 13.23
N ILE A 529 -0.87 3.58 12.26
CA ILE A 529 -0.91 4.42 11.05
C ILE A 529 -2.24 4.23 10.32
N LEU A 530 -2.70 2.99 10.13
CA LEU A 530 -4.00 2.71 9.52
C LEU A 530 -5.12 3.37 10.32
N ARG A 531 -5.25 3.02 11.61
CA ARG A 531 -6.38 3.47 12.44
C ARG A 531 -6.49 4.99 12.49
N LEU A 532 -5.38 5.69 12.68
CA LEU A 532 -5.37 7.15 12.70
C LEU A 532 -5.70 7.75 11.32
N SER A 533 -5.22 7.14 10.23
CA SER A 533 -5.51 7.62 8.86
C SER A 533 -6.96 7.40 8.47
N ASP A 534 -7.52 6.24 8.82
CA ASP A 534 -8.93 5.89 8.62
C ASP A 534 -9.83 6.90 9.34
N ASP A 535 -9.65 7.06 10.65
CA ASP A 535 -10.44 7.99 11.46
C ASP A 535 -10.35 9.44 10.93
N LEU A 536 -9.19 9.88 10.40
CA LEU A 536 -9.06 11.19 9.77
C LEU A 536 -10.00 11.39 8.58
N LYS A 537 -10.23 10.35 7.77
CA LYS A 537 -11.05 10.41 6.57
C LYS A 537 -12.50 10.02 6.80
N SER A 538 -12.75 9.10 7.72
CA SER A 538 -14.09 8.58 8.00
C SER A 538 -14.90 9.43 8.98
N TYR A 539 -14.24 10.27 9.79
CA TYR A 539 -14.87 11.02 10.90
C TYR A 539 -16.22 11.65 10.57
N GLU A 540 -16.30 12.45 9.51
CA GLU A 540 -17.54 13.21 9.19
C GLU A 540 -18.70 12.27 8.84
N ARG A 541 -18.41 11.17 8.13
CA ARG A 541 -19.40 10.14 7.81
C ARG A 541 -19.86 9.43 9.08
N GLU A 542 -18.93 9.02 9.92
CA GLU A 542 -19.21 8.27 11.15
C GLU A 542 -19.98 9.10 12.18
N LYS A 543 -19.82 10.42 12.19
CA LYS A 543 -20.64 11.32 13.01
C LYS A 543 -22.12 11.34 12.63
N MET A 544 -22.48 10.87 11.44
CA MET A 544 -23.87 10.73 11.01
C MET A 544 -24.52 9.43 11.51
N ALA A 545 -23.71 8.48 12.00
CA ALA A 545 -24.18 7.21 12.56
C ALA A 545 -24.33 7.27 14.09
N PRO A 546 -25.06 6.33 14.72
CA PRO A 546 -25.17 6.26 16.17
C PRO A 546 -23.79 5.99 16.80
N HIS A 547 -23.26 6.99 17.52
CA HIS A 547 -22.10 6.96 18.42
C HIS A 547 -20.94 6.01 18.04
N VAL A 548 -20.18 6.36 16.99
CA VAL A 548 -18.87 5.76 16.71
C VAL A 548 -17.78 6.58 17.42
N ALA A 549 -17.06 5.95 18.35
CA ALA A 549 -15.96 6.58 19.08
C ALA A 549 -14.70 6.62 18.21
N SER A 550 -14.26 7.82 17.82
CA SER A 550 -13.05 8.03 17.02
C SER A 550 -11.82 8.39 17.86
N THR A 551 -10.62 8.13 17.35
CA THR A 551 -9.36 8.66 17.89
C THR A 551 -9.35 10.19 17.90
N ILE A 552 -10.02 10.84 16.95
CA ILE A 552 -10.18 12.30 16.91
C ILE A 552 -10.95 12.82 18.13
N GLU A 553 -12.06 12.19 18.49
CA GLU A 553 -12.80 12.59 19.71
C GLU A 553 -12.00 12.35 20.97
N SER A 554 -11.29 11.22 21.02
CA SER A 554 -10.40 10.90 22.14
C SER A 554 -9.30 11.97 22.26
N CYS A 555 -8.74 12.42 21.14
CA CYS A 555 -7.76 13.51 21.07
C CYS A 555 -8.33 14.88 21.48
N MET A 556 -9.52 15.22 21.01
CA MET A 556 -10.23 16.44 21.41
C MET A 556 -10.47 16.48 22.92
N ARG A 557 -10.83 15.35 23.51
CA ARG A 557 -11.05 15.23 24.95
C ARG A 557 -9.75 15.27 25.74
N GLU A 558 -8.76 14.50 25.34
CA GLU A 558 -7.46 14.39 26.04
C GLU A 558 -6.75 15.74 26.14
N HIS A 559 -6.80 16.54 25.08
CA HIS A 559 -6.09 17.82 25.02
C HIS A 559 -6.99 19.04 25.17
N GLU A 560 -8.30 18.86 25.32
CA GLU A 560 -9.30 19.94 25.39
C GLU A 560 -9.22 20.92 24.20
N VAL A 561 -9.08 20.37 22.99
CA VAL A 561 -8.88 21.14 21.74
C VAL A 561 -10.04 20.99 20.76
N PRO A 562 -10.27 21.99 19.87
CA PRO A 562 -11.25 21.86 18.80
C PRO A 562 -10.82 20.84 17.73
N LEU A 563 -11.80 20.38 16.94
CA LEU A 563 -11.64 19.37 15.88
C LEU A 563 -10.43 19.62 14.96
N GLU A 564 -10.27 20.83 14.42
CA GLU A 564 -9.16 21.15 13.50
C GLU A 564 -7.78 20.98 14.15
N VAL A 565 -7.66 21.29 15.44
CA VAL A 565 -6.40 21.10 16.18
C VAL A 565 -6.18 19.62 16.49
N ALA A 566 -7.24 18.87 16.80
CA ALA A 566 -7.15 17.41 16.97
C ALA A 566 -6.72 16.71 15.67
N ARG A 567 -7.24 17.13 14.51
CA ARG A 567 -6.81 16.61 13.19
C ARG A 567 -5.32 16.81 12.95
N VAL A 568 -4.79 18.00 13.26
CA VAL A 568 -3.35 18.28 13.16
C VAL A 568 -2.55 17.37 14.11
N LYS A 569 -2.99 17.22 15.36
CA LYS A 569 -2.32 16.33 16.33
C LYS A 569 -2.32 14.86 15.91
N ILE A 570 -3.43 14.37 15.35
CA ILE A 570 -3.52 13.00 14.82
C ILE A 570 -2.56 12.84 13.62
N GLN A 571 -2.47 13.84 12.75
CA GLN A 571 -1.50 13.83 11.65
C GLN A 571 -0.04 13.81 12.16
N GLU A 572 0.28 14.60 13.19
CA GLU A 572 1.59 14.57 13.85
C GLU A 572 1.89 13.18 14.44
N MET A 573 0.91 12.54 15.08
CA MET A 573 1.05 11.16 15.59
C MET A 573 1.31 10.14 14.47
N ILE A 574 0.65 10.28 13.31
CA ILE A 574 0.93 9.44 12.13
C ILE A 574 2.38 9.64 11.68
N ASP A 575 2.84 10.88 11.55
CA ASP A 575 4.19 11.18 11.09
C ASP A 575 5.28 10.69 12.07
N GLU A 576 5.04 10.79 13.38
CA GLU A 576 5.91 10.21 14.40
C GLU A 576 5.90 8.66 14.37
N THR A 577 4.73 8.04 14.16
CA THR A 577 4.62 6.58 14.04
C THR A 577 5.34 6.07 12.78
N TRP A 578 5.38 6.85 11.69
CA TRP A 578 6.19 6.54 10.52
C TRP A 578 7.70 6.52 10.82
N LYS A 579 8.19 7.35 11.76
CA LYS A 579 9.59 7.30 12.18
C LYS A 579 9.91 6.01 12.95
N ASP A 580 8.99 5.56 13.81
CA ASP A 580 9.09 4.25 14.47
C ASP A 580 9.08 3.11 13.45
N PHE A 581 8.17 3.19 12.47
CA PHE A 581 8.08 2.21 11.38
C PHE A 581 9.39 2.12 10.59
N ASN A 582 9.95 3.27 10.20
CA ASN A 582 11.21 3.34 9.47
C ASN A 582 12.39 2.79 10.31
N GLU A 583 12.44 3.09 11.61
CA GLU A 583 13.48 2.59 12.50
C GLU A 583 13.46 1.06 12.61
N GLU A 584 12.27 0.48 12.82
CA GLU A 584 12.10 -0.97 12.84
C GLU A 584 12.43 -1.59 11.48
N TRP A 585 12.04 -0.98 10.37
CA TRP A 585 12.41 -1.43 9.02
C TRP A 585 13.94 -1.54 8.83
N LEU A 586 14.69 -0.51 9.25
CA LEU A 586 16.16 -0.51 9.13
C LEU A 586 16.84 -1.52 10.08
N ASN A 587 16.20 -1.86 11.20
CA ASN A 587 16.74 -2.79 12.20
C ASN A 587 16.41 -4.27 11.88
N MET A 588 15.23 -4.54 11.31
CA MET A 588 14.64 -5.89 11.21
C MET A 588 15.18 -6.75 10.06
N ASN A 589 15.83 -6.18 9.05
CA ASN A 589 16.44 -6.93 7.93
C ASN A 589 17.53 -7.94 8.37
N LYS A 590 17.87 -7.98 9.67
CA LYS A 590 18.82 -8.93 10.27
C LYS A 590 18.15 -10.17 10.88
N HIS A 591 16.82 -10.18 11.02
CA HIS A 591 16.11 -11.19 11.82
C HIS A 591 14.99 -11.91 11.07
N GLN A 592 14.47 -11.34 9.98
CA GLN A 592 13.42 -11.94 9.15
C GLN A 592 13.76 -11.76 7.67
N PRO A 593 13.31 -12.68 6.79
CA PRO A 593 13.43 -12.52 5.34
C PRO A 593 12.85 -11.18 4.85
N ALA A 594 13.57 -10.51 3.95
CA ALA A 594 13.20 -9.18 3.45
C ALA A 594 11.84 -9.20 2.73
N GLU A 595 11.54 -10.30 2.04
CA GLU A 595 10.31 -10.54 1.30
C GLU A 595 9.08 -10.47 2.20
N LEU A 596 9.18 -11.02 3.43
CA LEU A 596 8.13 -10.99 4.43
C LEU A 596 7.94 -9.59 5.01
N LEU A 597 9.06 -8.93 5.38
CA LEU A 597 9.02 -7.57 5.91
C LEU A 597 8.44 -6.60 4.87
N GLU A 598 8.74 -6.79 3.59
CA GLU A 598 8.20 -5.98 2.51
C GLU A 598 6.67 -6.11 2.41
N ARG A 599 6.07 -7.26 2.79
CA ARG A 599 4.60 -7.37 2.80
C ARG A 599 3.98 -6.45 3.83
N ILE A 600 4.58 -6.31 5.01
CA ILE A 600 4.14 -5.38 6.06
C ILE A 600 4.35 -3.93 5.61
N PHE A 601 5.49 -3.64 4.97
CA PHE A 601 5.74 -2.33 4.37
C PHE A 601 4.68 -1.98 3.31
N ASN A 602 4.43 -2.89 2.37
CA ASN A 602 3.49 -2.66 1.29
C ASN A 602 2.04 -2.61 1.77
N LEU A 603 1.66 -3.37 2.81
CA LEU A 603 0.40 -3.16 3.52
C LEU A 603 0.30 -1.72 4.01
N THR A 604 1.33 -1.20 4.69
CA THR A 604 1.32 0.19 5.18
C THR A 604 1.17 1.21 4.04
N ARG A 605 1.85 1.01 2.90
CA ARG A 605 1.73 1.87 1.71
C ARG A 605 0.32 1.86 1.12
N THR A 606 -0.29 0.69 1.02
CA THR A 606 -1.65 0.58 0.45
C THR A 606 -2.68 1.17 1.39
N MET A 607 -2.53 1.02 2.70
CA MET A 607 -3.37 1.70 3.69
C MET A 607 -3.30 3.23 3.52
N VAL A 608 -2.10 3.81 3.42
CA VAL A 608 -1.96 5.26 3.16
C VAL A 608 -2.62 5.67 1.84
N TYR A 609 -2.46 4.89 0.78
CA TYR A 609 -3.10 5.19 -0.50
C TYR A 609 -4.63 5.19 -0.40
N MET A 610 -5.21 4.18 0.26
CA MET A 610 -6.65 4.01 0.38
C MET A 610 -7.33 5.09 1.23
N TYR A 611 -6.61 5.68 2.19
CA TYR A 611 -7.11 6.73 3.07
C TYR A 611 -6.43 8.10 2.81
N GLN A 612 -5.87 8.33 1.63
CA GLN A 612 -5.20 9.60 1.35
C GLN A 612 -6.19 10.77 1.19
N HIS A 613 -7.21 10.57 0.35
CA HIS A 613 -8.15 11.63 -0.04
C HIS A 613 -9.54 11.43 0.56
N ASP A 614 -9.97 10.19 0.70
CA ASP A 614 -11.28 9.75 1.18
C ASP A 614 -11.10 8.33 1.76
N ASP A 615 -12.15 7.75 2.33
CA ASP A 615 -12.24 6.28 2.49
C ASP A 615 -12.52 5.67 1.11
N ALA A 616 -11.44 5.38 0.37
CA ALA A 616 -11.54 4.85 -0.98
C ALA A 616 -12.09 3.41 -1.05
N TYR A 617 -12.20 2.72 0.09
CA TYR A 617 -12.80 1.40 0.14
C TYR A 617 -14.33 1.51 0.10
N THR A 618 -14.88 2.33 0.99
CA THR A 618 -16.33 2.59 1.03
C THR A 618 -16.78 3.40 -0.20
N ASN A 619 -16.05 4.47 -0.52
CA ASN A 619 -16.31 5.38 -1.66
C ASN A 619 -15.47 5.00 -2.89
N CYS A 620 -15.66 3.78 -3.42
CA CYS A 620 -14.76 3.19 -4.41
C CYS A 620 -14.65 3.90 -5.77
N HIS A 621 -15.54 4.85 -6.09
CA HIS A 621 -15.44 5.64 -7.33
C HIS A 621 -14.11 6.40 -7.45
N VAL A 622 -13.49 6.77 -6.33
CA VAL A 622 -12.22 7.53 -6.33
C VAL A 622 -11.02 6.72 -6.81
N ILE A 623 -11.09 5.38 -6.78
CA ILE A 623 -10.04 4.46 -7.25
C ILE A 623 -10.43 3.69 -8.51
N LYS A 624 -11.65 3.91 -9.04
CA LYS A 624 -12.18 3.23 -10.22
C LYS A 624 -11.24 3.31 -11.42
N ASP A 625 -10.72 4.50 -11.72
CA ASP A 625 -9.86 4.72 -12.88
C ASP A 625 -8.52 4.00 -12.74
N THR A 626 -7.97 3.95 -11.51
CA THR A 626 -6.74 3.19 -11.22
C THR A 626 -6.97 1.70 -11.38
N ILE A 627 -8.09 1.16 -10.88
CA ILE A 627 -8.47 -0.25 -11.05
C ILE A 627 -8.65 -0.58 -12.55
N ASN A 628 -9.34 0.28 -13.30
CA ASN A 628 -9.54 0.10 -14.75
C ASN A 628 -8.19 0.11 -15.51
N SER A 629 -7.33 1.08 -15.20
CA SER A 629 -5.98 1.18 -15.77
C SER A 629 -5.13 -0.06 -15.47
N LEU A 630 -5.23 -0.61 -14.25
CA LEU A 630 -4.42 -1.74 -13.81
C LEU A 630 -4.91 -3.08 -14.36
N PHE A 631 -6.22 -3.33 -14.33
CA PHE A 631 -6.77 -4.66 -14.63
C PHE A 631 -7.47 -4.79 -15.98
N VAL A 632 -7.80 -3.69 -16.66
CA VAL A 632 -8.57 -3.74 -17.91
C VAL A 632 -7.73 -3.25 -19.08
N GLU A 633 -7.11 -2.09 -18.94
CA GLU A 633 -6.46 -1.42 -20.07
C GLU A 633 -4.99 -1.88 -20.23
N PRO A 634 -4.64 -2.59 -21.33
CA PRO A 634 -3.28 -3.03 -21.56
C PRO A 634 -2.35 -1.87 -21.94
N VAL A 635 -1.05 -2.11 -21.86
CA VAL A 635 -0.03 -1.23 -22.42
C VAL A 635 0.21 -1.61 -23.88
N PHE A 636 0.22 -0.61 -24.77
CA PHE A 636 0.44 -0.85 -26.19
C PHE A 636 1.89 -1.29 -26.48
N ILE A 637 2.04 -2.43 -27.14
CA ILE A 637 3.29 -2.95 -27.70
C ILE A 637 3.24 -2.67 -29.20
N ALA A 638 4.26 -1.95 -29.71
CA ALA A 638 4.33 -1.49 -31.09
C ALA A 638 4.75 -2.60 -32.07
#